data_AF-A0AAU6ZX41-F1
#
_entry.id   AF-A0AAU6ZX41-F1
#
_cell.length_a   1.000
_cell.length_b   1.000
_cell.length_c   1.000
_cell.angle_alpha   90.00
_cell.angle_beta   90.00
_cell.angle_gamma   90.00
#
_symmetry.space_group_name_H-M   'P 1'
#
loop_
_entity.id
_entity.type
_entity.pdbx_description
1 polymer ?
#
loop_
_entity_poly.entity_id
_entity_poly.type
_entity_poly.pdbx_seq_one_letter_code
_entity_poly.pdbx_strand_id
1 'polypeptide(L)'
;MKLPHIRPPRSRTVRALLAALVVLVVAAAAFLALRPGDPQIATRSQFMTGTPEGNTPVKLDTTLYLPAKTPAPAILLAHGFGGSKTELAGEAKSLAAHGYVVLAYTARGFGRSGGFIHLDAPKYEVADAQRMVSYLATLPQVIKDKPGDPRVGVAGGSYGGGLALLLAGYDQRVDAVGADITWNDLGTALFPNGAQGQPPGVFKKLWAGQLFGAGAVGGKNGCGRFAPDVCSAYQKAAASGVPDAAILKLLRASSPATVLDKIKAPTLLSQGEQDSLFPLGQADANARGIARTGTPVKVIWRSGGHDGGTNTGDLVGYLEKWFDPVLMRKGTLDRSFDVSLTGAALSAQNGQSIDQTVRVRGGYGAAKKQPVTVAGASTTIYAPAGGSPAAITAVPGIGGLLGQAAALTGAGRLSNVPGQFASFPSAPLRAGVLVAGSSTVRLRITTTTTTDATLFASLHDISPDGKDTLPSGLVAPIRLTGLRPGTPTDVTVTLPGIVQQVPAGHRLVVRVATTDLAYQLPATARGYDIALADSQLQLATVTGQTRSAAHPWGWLIAGLLAMALFLIGAFVAGYRRRHRRVVDPALTDIPVSVERLSKEYADGYRAVDDVTFRVEPGQIVGLLGPNGAGKTTLLRTLMGLIAPTSGSIRVFGELIEPGASVLSRTGVFVEGPGLLPHLSGRANLRLFWAATGRPDDEADFETALEIAGLGASIERRVKTYSQGMRQRLAIAQAMLGLPELLILDEPANGLDPPQIIEMREVLRRYAETGRTVLLSSHLLDEVEQTCSHVVVMHKGRLVTSGSVSEIVGAVAGPTQLAVDEPERAMAALAAAGIRAEPISARHSLEEVFMQLVGDEGRTDERKADDERVMSNE
;
A
#
# COMPACT_ATOMS: atom_id res chain seq x y z
N MET A 1 6.06 -16.64 35.50
CA MET A 1 4.89 -16.77 34.59
C MET A 1 5.37 -17.44 33.31
N LYS A 2 5.04 -18.73 33.10
CA LYS A 2 5.48 -19.51 31.93
C LYS A 2 4.52 -19.25 30.76
N LEU A 3 5.03 -18.74 29.64
CA LEU A 3 4.28 -18.59 28.39
C LEU A 3 3.93 -19.98 27.81
N PRO A 4 2.76 -20.14 27.16
CA PRO A 4 2.32 -21.44 26.65
C PRO A 4 3.14 -21.86 25.42
N HIS A 5 3.53 -23.14 25.38
CA HIS A 5 4.17 -23.75 24.22
C HIS A 5 3.17 -23.90 23.07
N ILE A 6 3.26 -23.02 22.07
CA ILE A 6 2.53 -23.15 20.81
C ILE A 6 3.21 -24.24 19.97
N ARG A 7 2.51 -25.35 19.72
CA ARG A 7 2.98 -26.43 18.83
C ARG A 7 3.09 -25.92 17.38
N PRO A 8 4.13 -26.30 16.62
CA PRO A 8 4.26 -25.85 15.23
C PRO A 8 3.19 -26.51 14.35
N PRO A 9 2.70 -25.80 13.32
CA PRO A 9 1.67 -26.33 12.42
C PRO A 9 2.17 -27.58 11.68
N ARG A 10 1.32 -28.62 11.65
CA ARG A 10 1.62 -29.97 11.13
C ARG A 10 1.56 -30.07 9.60
N SER A 11 0.97 -29.10 8.89
CA SER A 11 0.92 -29.14 7.42
C SER A 11 2.15 -28.45 6.80
N ARG A 12 2.78 -29.13 5.83
CA ARG A 12 3.91 -28.59 5.04
C ARG A 12 3.54 -27.28 4.30
N THR A 13 2.26 -27.09 3.99
CA THR A 13 1.71 -25.88 3.36
C THR A 13 1.75 -24.65 4.25
N VAL A 14 1.44 -24.79 5.54
CA VAL A 14 1.52 -23.67 6.50
C VAL A 14 2.98 -23.29 6.78
N ARG A 15 3.89 -24.27 6.80
CA ARG A 15 5.35 -24.00 6.88
C ARG A 15 5.88 -23.30 5.64
N ALA A 16 5.38 -23.64 4.45
CA ALA A 16 5.76 -23.00 3.20
C ALA A 16 5.22 -21.56 3.10
N LEU A 17 3.98 -21.30 3.55
CA LEU A 17 3.41 -19.96 3.63
C LEU A 17 4.13 -19.09 4.66
N LEU A 18 4.47 -19.64 5.83
CA LEU A 18 5.31 -18.96 6.81
C LEU A 18 6.72 -18.70 6.27
N ALA A 19 7.33 -19.64 5.55
CA ALA A 19 8.63 -19.45 4.91
C ALA A 19 8.57 -18.39 3.80
N ALA A 20 7.51 -18.35 2.99
CA ALA A 20 7.31 -17.34 1.97
C ALA A 20 7.06 -15.94 2.58
N LEU A 21 6.29 -15.87 3.67
CA LEU A 21 6.11 -14.64 4.44
C LEU A 21 7.43 -14.18 5.05
N VAL A 22 8.24 -15.09 5.60
CA VAL A 22 9.58 -14.78 6.10
C VAL A 22 10.48 -14.32 4.96
N VAL A 23 10.45 -14.94 3.79
CA VAL A 23 11.21 -14.47 2.61
C VAL A 23 10.74 -13.10 2.15
N LEU A 24 9.44 -12.81 2.17
CA LEU A 24 8.89 -11.48 1.86
C LEU A 24 9.29 -10.43 2.90
N VAL A 25 9.27 -10.79 4.18
CA VAL A 25 9.71 -9.93 5.28
C VAL A 25 11.22 -9.73 5.22
N VAL A 26 12.00 -10.76 4.91
CA VAL A 26 13.45 -10.69 4.72
C VAL A 26 13.79 -9.94 3.45
N ALA A 27 13.01 -10.05 2.37
CA ALA A 27 13.18 -9.27 1.15
C ALA A 27 12.77 -7.81 1.35
N ALA A 28 11.72 -7.53 2.12
CA ALA A 28 11.33 -6.18 2.51
C ALA A 28 12.34 -5.57 3.49
N ALA A 29 12.86 -6.35 4.43
CA ALA A 29 13.92 -5.94 5.36
C ALA A 29 15.26 -5.80 4.64
N ALA A 30 15.59 -6.68 3.69
CA ALA A 30 16.74 -6.57 2.82
C ALA A 30 16.59 -5.40 1.87
N PHE A 31 15.39 -5.06 1.39
CA PHE A 31 15.14 -3.85 0.60
C PHE A 31 15.26 -2.58 1.46
N LEU A 32 14.80 -2.60 2.71
CA LEU A 32 15.08 -1.53 3.68
C LEU A 32 16.59 -1.44 4.00
N ALA A 33 17.30 -2.56 4.04
CA ALA A 33 18.73 -2.63 4.34
C ALA A 33 19.64 -2.41 3.11
N LEU A 34 19.12 -2.62 1.90
CA LEU A 34 19.72 -2.34 0.59
C LEU A 34 19.36 -0.95 0.07
N ARG A 35 18.52 -0.18 0.80
CA ARG A 35 18.58 1.27 0.66
C ARG A 35 20.06 1.62 0.85
N PRO A 36 20.69 2.33 -0.11
CA PRO A 36 22.05 2.80 0.11
C PRO A 36 22.04 3.49 1.47
N GLY A 37 22.82 2.96 2.42
CA GLY A 37 22.96 3.61 3.71
C GLY A 37 23.32 5.06 3.45
N ASP A 38 22.74 5.99 4.22
CA ASP A 38 23.03 7.41 4.06
C ASP A 38 24.55 7.57 3.89
N PRO A 39 25.02 8.17 2.77
CA PRO A 39 26.45 8.29 2.54
C PRO A 39 27.07 8.87 3.81
N GLN A 40 28.11 8.22 4.35
CA GLN A 40 28.70 8.68 5.60
C GLN A 40 29.26 10.10 5.41
N ILE A 41 28.47 11.10 5.82
CA ILE A 41 28.85 12.50 5.80
C ILE A 41 29.79 12.73 6.97
N ALA A 42 31.06 12.99 6.68
CA ALA A 42 32.01 13.38 7.71
C ALA A 42 31.63 14.77 8.24
N THR A 43 31.48 14.89 9.57
CA THR A 43 31.11 16.14 10.22
C THR A 43 32.19 16.61 11.17
N ARG A 44 32.44 17.92 11.22
CA ARG A 44 33.40 18.55 12.12
C ARG A 44 32.77 19.77 12.78
N SER A 45 32.43 19.66 14.06
CA SER A 45 32.00 20.80 14.87
C SER A 45 33.20 21.60 15.39
N GLN A 46 33.12 22.92 15.35
CA GLN A 46 34.17 23.80 15.86
C GLN A 46 33.62 25.21 16.15
N PHE A 47 34.33 25.96 16.97
CA PHE A 47 34.10 27.38 17.12
C PHE A 47 34.97 28.17 16.13
N MET A 48 34.36 29.12 15.44
CA MET A 48 35.04 30.08 14.58
C MET A 48 35.06 31.46 15.23
N THR A 49 36.13 32.20 15.01
CA THR A 49 36.23 33.60 15.48
C THR A 49 35.31 34.48 14.65
N GLY A 50 34.32 35.08 15.31
CA GLY A 50 33.45 36.11 14.73
C GLY A 50 34.07 37.51 14.81
N THR A 51 33.33 38.50 14.32
CA THR A 51 33.62 39.92 14.49
C THR A 51 33.54 40.27 15.98
N PRO A 52 34.60 40.86 16.58
CA PRO A 52 34.54 41.34 17.96
C PRO A 52 33.40 42.33 18.17
N GLU A 53 32.84 42.33 19.38
CA GLU A 53 31.80 43.25 19.80
C GLU A 53 32.39 44.21 20.83
N GLY A 54 32.80 45.39 20.38
CA GLY A 54 33.70 46.26 21.15
C GLY A 54 35.02 45.55 21.41
N ASN A 55 35.39 45.41 22.68
CA ASN A 55 36.60 44.67 23.10
C ASN A 55 36.33 43.19 23.39
N THR A 56 35.10 42.71 23.20
CA THR A 56 34.71 41.34 23.53
C THR A 56 34.89 40.43 22.30
N PRO A 57 35.75 39.39 22.37
CA PRO A 57 35.85 38.40 21.31
C PRO A 57 34.54 37.61 21.17
N VAL A 58 34.05 37.44 19.94
CA VAL A 58 32.87 36.62 19.63
C VAL A 58 33.31 35.28 19.05
N LYS A 59 32.75 34.18 19.55
CA LYS A 59 32.91 32.84 18.98
C LYS A 59 31.59 32.36 18.41
N LEU A 60 31.63 31.80 17.21
CA LEU A 60 30.48 31.31 16.47
C LEU A 60 30.55 29.79 16.41
N ASP A 61 29.48 29.13 16.85
CA ASP A 61 29.39 27.67 16.82
C ASP A 61 29.06 27.20 15.40
N THR A 62 29.94 26.39 14.82
CA THR A 62 29.85 25.95 13.42
C THR A 62 29.96 24.43 13.29
N THR A 63 29.43 23.87 12.22
CA THR A 63 29.62 22.49 11.82
C THR A 63 29.90 22.43 10.32
N LEU A 64 31.03 21.83 9.96
CA LEU A 64 31.40 21.52 8.59
C LEU A 64 30.91 20.10 8.25
N TYR A 65 30.25 19.94 7.11
CA TYR A 65 29.77 18.69 6.54
C TYR A 65 30.50 18.46 5.22
N LEU A 66 31.15 17.30 5.09
CA LEU A 66 31.96 16.97 3.93
C LEU A 66 31.28 15.90 3.07
N PRO A 67 31.20 16.13 1.74
CA PRO A 67 30.71 15.13 0.80
C PRO A 67 31.74 14.01 0.63
N ALA A 68 31.33 12.90 0.01
CA ALA A 68 32.21 11.77 -0.26
C ALA A 68 33.40 12.11 -1.18
N LYS A 69 33.28 13.13 -2.03
CA LYS A 69 34.33 13.58 -2.96
C LYS A 69 34.65 15.05 -2.72
N THR A 70 35.93 15.34 -2.47
CA THR A 70 36.46 16.71 -2.34
C THR A 70 37.71 16.87 -3.23
N PRO A 71 38.06 18.07 -3.70
CA PRO A 71 37.39 19.35 -3.43
C PRO A 71 36.02 19.48 -4.11
N ALA A 72 35.10 20.19 -3.47
CA ALA A 72 33.74 20.44 -3.96
C ALA A 72 33.32 21.91 -3.72
N PRO A 73 32.33 22.45 -4.44
CA PRO A 73 31.81 23.78 -4.13
C PRO A 73 31.14 23.79 -2.75
N ALA A 74 31.11 24.96 -2.12
CA ALA A 74 30.61 25.12 -0.76
C ALA A 74 29.21 25.73 -0.70
N ILE A 75 28.49 25.44 0.39
CA ILE A 75 27.25 26.14 0.77
C ILE A 75 27.38 26.61 2.21
N LEU A 76 27.18 27.90 2.45
CA LEU A 76 26.99 28.47 3.78
C LEU A 76 25.49 28.46 4.11
N LEU A 77 25.11 27.72 5.17
CA LEU A 77 23.72 27.66 5.64
C LEU A 77 23.52 28.52 6.88
N ALA A 78 22.55 29.43 6.81
CA ALA A 78 22.15 30.33 7.88
C ALA A 78 20.75 29.96 8.41
N HIS A 79 20.59 29.95 9.73
CA HIS A 79 19.36 29.50 10.37
C HIS A 79 18.30 30.60 10.44
N GLY A 80 17.03 30.21 10.53
CA GLY A 80 15.92 31.12 10.83
C GLY A 80 15.98 31.70 12.24
N PHE A 81 15.21 32.74 12.53
CA PHE A 81 15.28 33.45 13.81
C PHE A 81 14.97 32.50 14.98
N GLY A 82 15.79 32.53 16.03
CA GLY A 82 15.62 31.64 17.19
C GLY A 82 16.16 30.22 17.00
N GLY A 83 16.55 29.84 15.78
CA GLY A 83 17.18 28.57 15.47
C GLY A 83 18.70 28.56 15.72
N SER A 84 19.36 27.53 15.22
CA SER A 84 20.79 27.31 15.33
C SER A 84 21.28 26.32 14.25
N LYS A 85 22.56 25.95 14.29
CA LYS A 85 23.14 24.95 13.38
C LYS A 85 22.49 23.56 13.50
N THR A 86 21.85 23.23 14.63
CA THR A 86 21.24 21.91 14.83
C THR A 86 19.99 21.71 14.00
N GLU A 87 19.15 22.74 13.84
CA GLU A 87 17.97 22.72 12.98
C GLU A 87 18.36 22.58 11.50
N LEU A 88 19.51 23.15 11.11
CA LEU A 88 20.06 23.04 9.76
C LEU A 88 20.70 21.66 9.46
N ALA A 89 20.87 20.78 10.45
CA ALA A 89 21.67 19.57 10.28
C ALA A 89 21.08 18.61 9.23
N GLY A 90 19.75 18.55 9.10
CA GLY A 90 19.08 17.75 8.07
C GLY A 90 19.38 18.26 6.66
N GLU A 91 19.17 19.56 6.44
CA GLU A 91 19.45 20.23 5.16
C GLU A 91 20.94 20.13 4.79
N ALA A 92 21.82 20.36 5.77
CA ALA A 92 23.26 20.28 5.58
C ALA A 92 23.74 18.88 5.17
N LYS A 93 23.17 17.83 5.78
CA LYS A 93 23.46 16.44 5.40
C LYS A 93 22.95 16.11 4.00
N SER A 94 21.76 16.57 3.62
CA SER A 94 21.21 16.34 2.29
C SER A 94 22.07 17.00 1.21
N LEU A 95 22.41 18.28 1.40
CA LEU A 95 23.29 19.01 0.47
C LEU A 95 24.70 18.40 0.41
N ALA A 96 25.24 17.92 1.54
CA ALA A 96 26.51 17.20 1.55
C ALA A 96 26.43 15.84 0.85
N ALA A 97 25.32 15.11 1.00
CA ALA A 97 25.07 13.88 0.26
C ALA A 97 24.95 14.13 -1.25
N HIS A 98 24.42 15.30 -1.65
CA HIS A 98 24.35 15.75 -3.04
C HIS A 98 25.71 16.22 -3.60
N GLY A 99 26.73 16.38 -2.75
CA GLY A 99 28.10 16.64 -3.17
C GLY A 99 28.67 18.00 -2.76
N TYR A 100 27.97 18.81 -1.96
CA TYR A 100 28.47 20.12 -1.51
C TYR A 100 29.29 20.01 -0.22
N VAL A 101 30.31 20.85 -0.05
CA VAL A 101 30.85 21.14 1.29
C VAL A 101 29.88 22.09 1.99
N VAL A 102 29.30 21.70 3.12
CA VAL A 102 28.32 22.56 3.79
C VAL A 102 28.88 23.08 5.11
N LEU A 103 28.83 24.39 5.32
CA LEU A 103 29.12 25.03 6.60
C LEU A 103 27.81 25.55 7.18
N ALA A 104 27.26 24.86 8.17
CA ALA A 104 26.14 25.35 8.95
C ALA A 104 26.67 26.02 10.22
N TYR A 105 26.05 27.11 10.64
CA TYR A 105 26.49 27.83 11.83
C TYR A 105 25.32 28.37 12.64
N THR A 106 25.58 28.68 13.90
CA THR A 106 24.69 29.39 14.81
C THR A 106 25.15 30.85 14.85
N ALA A 107 24.30 31.80 14.47
CA ALA A 107 24.61 33.22 14.49
C ALA A 107 24.86 33.73 15.93
N ARG A 108 25.56 34.87 16.04
CA ARG A 108 25.82 35.54 17.32
C ARG A 108 24.51 35.74 18.10
N GLY A 109 24.58 35.64 19.42
CA GLY A 109 23.42 35.73 20.29
C GLY A 109 22.46 34.52 20.25
N PHE A 110 22.70 33.50 19.43
CA PHE A 110 21.91 32.26 19.42
C PHE A 110 22.69 31.06 19.94
N GLY A 111 21.97 30.06 20.48
CA GLY A 111 22.54 28.80 20.95
C GLY A 111 23.78 29.00 21.83
N ARG A 112 24.90 28.43 21.39
CA ARG A 112 26.23 28.48 22.04
C ARG A 112 27.15 29.59 21.50
N SER A 113 26.71 30.34 20.49
CA SER A 113 27.48 31.46 19.95
C SER A 113 27.46 32.65 20.91
N GLY A 114 28.58 33.39 20.96
CA GLY A 114 28.70 34.61 21.76
C GLY A 114 28.09 35.84 21.08
N GLY A 115 28.23 37.00 21.71
CA GLY A 115 27.76 38.30 21.20
C GLY A 115 26.25 38.51 21.30
N PHE A 116 25.77 39.67 20.83
CA PHE A 116 24.35 40.02 20.77
C PHE A 116 23.72 39.85 19.39
N ILE A 117 22.39 39.78 19.34
CA ILE A 117 21.57 39.77 18.12
C ILE A 117 21.38 41.21 17.63
N HIS A 118 21.82 41.50 16.41
CA HIS A 118 21.73 42.81 15.73
C HIS A 118 20.84 42.79 14.47
N LEU A 119 20.02 41.76 14.32
CA LEU A 119 19.03 41.62 13.26
C LEU A 119 19.63 41.63 11.83
N ASP A 120 20.75 40.94 11.61
CA ASP A 120 21.54 40.93 10.37
C ASP A 120 22.21 42.26 10.03
N ALA A 121 22.65 42.98 11.06
CA ALA A 121 23.36 44.23 10.85
C ALA A 121 24.66 43.99 10.06
N PRO A 122 24.97 44.84 9.06
CA PRO A 122 26.16 44.70 8.23
C PRO A 122 27.48 44.61 9.02
N LYS A 123 27.58 45.33 10.14
CA LYS A 123 28.79 45.37 11.00
C LYS A 123 28.97 44.13 11.86
N TYR A 124 27.96 43.28 11.98
CA TYR A 124 27.90 42.18 12.93
C TYR A 124 27.67 40.85 12.21
N GLU A 125 26.44 40.35 12.07
CA GLU A 125 26.16 39.04 11.47
C GLU A 125 26.63 38.92 10.01
N VAL A 126 26.47 39.98 9.19
CA VAL A 126 26.96 39.95 7.80
C VAL A 126 28.49 39.87 7.77
N ALA A 127 29.17 40.64 8.62
CA ALA A 127 30.64 40.61 8.75
C ALA A 127 31.16 39.28 9.31
N ASP A 128 30.36 38.59 10.14
CA ASP A 128 30.63 37.22 10.56
C ASP A 128 30.55 36.26 9.38
N ALA A 129 29.50 36.37 8.58
CA ALA A 129 29.30 35.53 7.42
C ALA A 129 30.40 35.75 6.34
N GLN A 130 30.88 36.98 6.15
CA GLN A 130 32.06 37.29 5.31
C GLN A 130 33.35 36.60 5.82
N ARG A 131 33.52 36.50 7.14
CA ARG A 131 34.63 35.71 7.73
C ARG A 131 34.46 34.23 7.46
N MET A 132 33.23 33.71 7.45
CA MET A 132 32.96 32.31 7.10
C MET A 132 33.26 32.01 5.63
N VAL A 133 32.89 32.91 4.71
CA VAL A 133 33.32 32.82 3.30
C VAL A 133 34.85 32.80 3.22
N SER A 134 35.53 33.70 3.93
CA SER A 134 36.99 33.73 3.97
C SER A 134 37.60 32.44 4.54
N TYR A 135 36.98 31.85 5.56
CA TYR A 135 37.38 30.55 6.11
C TYR A 135 37.20 29.42 5.10
N LEU A 136 36.08 29.36 4.39
CA LEU A 136 35.86 28.37 3.32
C LEU A 136 36.95 28.47 2.24
N ALA A 137 37.43 29.66 1.93
CA ALA A 137 38.54 29.88 1.01
C ALA A 137 39.88 29.29 1.49
N THR A 138 40.05 29.05 2.80
CA THR A 138 41.26 28.41 3.36
C THR A 138 41.22 26.89 3.26
N LEU A 139 40.04 26.29 3.15
CA LEU A 139 39.88 24.84 3.19
C LEU A 139 40.39 24.18 1.90
N PRO A 140 41.19 23.10 1.98
CA PRO A 140 41.56 22.31 0.80
C PRO A 140 40.37 21.51 0.24
N GLN A 141 39.33 21.28 1.03
CA GLN A 141 38.11 20.57 0.62
C GLN A 141 37.19 21.42 -0.27
N VAL A 142 37.41 22.73 -0.35
CA VAL A 142 36.55 23.67 -1.08
C VAL A 142 37.19 24.07 -2.40
N ILE A 143 36.43 23.98 -3.50
CA ILE A 143 36.85 24.51 -4.81
C ILE A 143 36.98 26.02 -4.71
N LYS A 144 38.03 26.56 -5.33
CA LYS A 144 38.32 27.99 -5.38
C LYS A 144 38.36 28.42 -6.82
N ASP A 145 37.66 29.49 -7.15
CA ASP A 145 37.67 30.05 -8.50
C ASP A 145 38.91 30.92 -8.72
N LYS A 146 39.41 31.55 -7.64
CA LYS A 146 40.69 32.28 -7.58
C LYS A 146 41.31 32.15 -6.17
N PRO A 147 42.60 32.50 -5.97
CA PRO A 147 43.18 32.54 -4.63
C PRO A 147 42.35 33.43 -3.68
N GLY A 148 41.90 32.86 -2.56
CA GLY A 148 41.05 33.57 -1.58
C GLY A 148 39.56 33.68 -1.95
N ASP A 149 39.15 33.09 -3.07
CA ASP A 149 37.81 33.16 -3.65
C ASP A 149 37.19 31.75 -3.76
N PRO A 150 36.45 31.30 -2.73
CA PRO A 150 35.82 29.98 -2.73
C PRO A 150 34.60 30.00 -3.63
N ARG A 151 34.37 28.92 -4.39
CA ARG A 151 33.10 28.76 -5.09
C ARG A 151 32.01 28.42 -4.09
N VAL A 152 31.14 29.37 -3.77
CA VAL A 152 30.23 29.29 -2.62
C VAL A 152 28.83 29.82 -2.90
N GLY A 153 27.83 29.01 -2.55
CA GLY A 153 26.44 29.45 -2.41
C GLY A 153 26.11 29.81 -0.97
N VAL A 154 25.10 30.65 -0.76
CA VAL A 154 24.57 30.97 0.57
C VAL A 154 23.07 30.74 0.58
N ALA A 155 22.56 30.06 1.60
CA ALA A 155 21.13 29.84 1.76
C ALA A 155 20.63 29.92 3.19
N GLY A 156 19.35 30.22 3.33
CA GLY A 156 18.64 30.19 4.60
C GLY A 156 17.18 30.60 4.44
N GLY A 157 16.37 30.21 5.44
CA GLY A 157 14.99 30.65 5.59
C GLY A 157 14.87 31.78 6.60
N SER A 158 13.87 32.65 6.45
CA SER A 158 13.54 33.70 7.41
C SER A 158 14.74 34.61 7.66
N TYR A 159 15.23 34.65 8.90
CA TYR A 159 16.47 35.30 9.31
C TYR A 159 17.67 34.95 8.42
N GLY A 160 17.94 33.66 8.22
CA GLY A 160 19.04 33.21 7.37
C GLY A 160 18.88 33.61 5.90
N GLY A 161 17.64 33.76 5.41
CA GLY A 161 17.38 34.26 4.06
C GLY A 161 17.72 35.75 3.90
N GLY A 162 17.45 36.54 4.95
CA GLY A 162 17.76 37.97 4.99
C GLY A 162 19.27 38.18 4.98
N LEU A 163 19.97 37.42 5.81
CA LEU A 163 21.42 37.35 5.80
C LEU A 163 21.97 36.92 4.43
N ALA A 164 21.41 35.88 3.79
CA ALA A 164 21.92 35.40 2.50
C ALA A 164 21.89 36.49 1.43
N LEU A 165 20.80 37.25 1.37
CA LEU A 165 20.67 38.41 0.47
C LEU A 165 21.62 39.54 0.83
N LEU A 166 21.74 39.87 2.12
CA LEU A 166 22.66 40.90 2.59
C LEU A 166 24.11 40.54 2.28
N LEU A 167 24.54 39.33 2.63
CA LEU A 167 25.89 38.84 2.37
C LEU A 167 26.24 38.91 0.88
N ALA A 168 25.35 38.49 -0.01
CA ALA A 168 25.59 38.58 -1.45
C ALA A 168 25.70 40.03 -1.97
N GLY A 169 25.10 40.99 -1.27
CA GLY A 169 25.26 42.42 -1.55
C GLY A 169 26.57 43.02 -1.01
N TYR A 170 27.11 42.46 0.08
CA TYR A 170 28.34 42.93 0.74
C TYR A 170 29.60 42.15 0.34
N ASP A 171 29.49 40.94 -0.17
CA ASP A 171 30.60 40.05 -0.55
C ASP A 171 30.38 39.48 -1.95
N GLN A 172 31.16 39.96 -2.91
CA GLN A 172 31.03 39.59 -4.33
C GLN A 172 31.59 38.20 -4.65
N ARG A 173 32.13 37.49 -3.65
CA ARG A 173 32.57 36.09 -3.77
C ARG A 173 31.41 35.09 -3.66
N VAL A 174 30.21 35.53 -3.29
CA VAL A 174 29.03 34.67 -3.29
C VAL A 174 28.58 34.43 -4.73
N ASP A 175 28.55 33.17 -5.15
CA ASP A 175 28.21 32.78 -6.52
C ASP A 175 26.70 32.60 -6.73
N ALA A 176 25.97 32.15 -5.71
CA ALA A 176 24.54 31.89 -5.80
C ALA A 176 23.84 32.07 -4.44
N VAL A 177 22.58 32.53 -4.48
CA VAL A 177 21.76 32.75 -3.27
C VAL A 177 20.49 31.92 -3.33
N GLY A 178 20.12 31.31 -2.20
CA GLY A 178 18.80 30.72 -1.97
C GLY A 178 18.17 31.29 -0.71
N ALA A 179 17.22 32.21 -0.85
CA ALA A 179 16.53 32.83 0.27
C ALA A 179 15.07 32.38 0.30
N ASP A 180 14.64 31.90 1.46
CA ASP A 180 13.27 31.42 1.69
C ASP A 180 12.58 32.27 2.76
N ILE A 181 11.30 32.57 2.56
CA ILE A 181 10.41 33.23 3.54
C ILE A 181 11.03 34.44 4.25
N THR A 182 11.60 35.41 3.55
CA THR A 182 12.40 36.48 4.18
C THR A 182 11.90 37.90 3.87
N TRP A 183 12.43 38.89 4.59
CA TRP A 183 12.09 40.28 4.38
C TRP A 183 12.87 40.93 3.23
N ASN A 184 12.29 42.01 2.74
CA ASN A 184 12.96 43.02 1.93
C ASN A 184 13.41 44.18 2.80
N ASP A 185 12.52 44.64 3.67
CA ASP A 185 12.73 45.76 4.59
C ASP A 185 12.02 45.51 5.93
N LEU A 186 12.78 45.38 7.02
CA LEU A 186 12.26 45.12 8.37
C LEU A 186 11.33 46.24 8.86
N GLY A 187 11.59 47.50 8.47
CA GLY A 187 10.73 48.62 8.80
C GLY A 187 9.34 48.45 8.18
N THR A 188 9.27 48.07 6.90
CA THR A 188 7.98 47.78 6.24
C THR A 188 7.38 46.43 6.66
N ALA A 189 8.20 45.47 7.08
CA ALA A 189 7.72 44.17 7.52
C ALA A 189 7.08 44.24 8.91
N LEU A 190 7.68 44.96 9.86
CA LEU A 190 7.20 45.13 11.23
C LEU A 190 6.22 46.30 11.39
N PHE A 191 6.30 47.29 10.50
CA PHE A 191 5.39 48.44 10.44
C PHE A 191 4.80 48.61 9.03
N PRO A 192 4.09 47.60 8.49
CA PRO A 192 3.50 47.70 7.16
C PRO A 192 2.58 48.93 7.00
N ASN A 193 2.54 49.41 5.78
CA ASN A 193 1.55 50.38 5.33
C ASN A 193 1.22 50.14 3.85
N GLY A 194 -0.02 49.75 3.58
CA GLY A 194 -0.54 49.51 2.23
C GLY A 194 -0.95 50.79 1.51
N ALA A 195 -1.08 51.91 2.23
CA ALA A 195 -1.35 53.21 1.62
C ALA A 195 -0.11 53.72 0.86
N GLN A 196 -0.23 53.84 -0.45
CA GLN A 196 0.86 54.33 -1.29
C GLN A 196 1.23 55.78 -0.93
N GLY A 197 2.54 56.06 -0.88
CA GLY A 197 3.06 57.38 -0.52
C GLY A 197 3.10 57.67 0.98
N GLN A 198 2.66 56.74 1.83
CA GLN A 198 2.74 56.88 3.29
C GLN A 198 3.94 56.11 3.86
N PRO A 199 4.55 56.60 4.96
CA PRO A 199 5.65 55.90 5.61
C PRO A 199 5.17 54.61 6.30
N PRO A 200 6.09 53.66 6.62
CA PRO A 200 5.81 52.51 7.48
C PRO A 200 5.10 52.95 8.77
N GLY A 201 4.05 52.21 9.18
CA GLY A 201 3.05 52.80 10.07
C GLY A 201 2.40 51.89 11.11
N VAL A 202 1.94 50.68 10.77
CA VAL A 202 1.12 49.88 11.69
C VAL A 202 1.95 48.78 12.34
N PHE A 203 2.18 48.86 13.66
CA PHE A 203 3.03 47.89 14.36
C PHE A 203 2.41 46.49 14.46
N LYS A 204 3.13 45.47 13.97
CA LYS A 204 2.77 44.04 14.11
C LYS A 204 3.07 43.51 15.50
N LYS A 205 2.22 43.84 16.48
CA LYS A 205 2.48 43.54 17.90
C LYS A 205 2.65 42.05 18.20
N LEU A 206 1.88 41.15 17.58
CA LEU A 206 1.95 39.71 17.90
C LEU A 206 3.25 39.09 17.40
N TRP A 207 3.60 39.35 16.14
CA TRP A 207 4.85 38.89 15.55
C TRP A 207 6.09 39.49 16.21
N ALA A 208 6.08 40.80 16.46
CA ALA A 208 7.17 41.45 17.17
C ALA A 208 7.30 40.89 18.60
N GLY A 209 6.18 40.72 19.31
CA GLY A 209 6.17 40.11 20.63
C GLY A 209 6.79 38.71 20.66
N GLN A 210 6.46 37.87 19.67
CA GLN A 210 7.03 36.53 19.55
C GLN A 210 8.53 36.56 19.20
N LEU A 211 8.95 37.38 18.24
CA LEU A 211 10.35 37.52 17.83
C LEU A 211 11.22 37.97 19.00
N PHE A 212 10.80 39.03 19.70
CA PHE A 212 11.53 39.57 20.83
C PHE A 212 11.43 38.67 22.07
N GLY A 213 10.31 37.97 22.27
CA GLY A 213 10.19 36.93 23.30
C GLY A 213 11.16 35.77 23.10
N ALA A 214 11.33 35.29 21.86
CA ALA A 214 12.27 34.21 21.55
C ALA A 214 13.73 34.58 21.83
N GLY A 215 14.14 35.81 21.50
CA GLY A 215 15.49 36.31 21.83
C GLY A 215 15.65 36.77 23.29
N ALA A 216 14.56 36.92 24.05
CA ALA A 216 14.58 37.25 25.48
C ALA A 216 15.10 36.09 26.36
N VAL A 217 14.91 34.84 25.90
CA VAL A 217 15.24 33.63 26.65
C VAL A 217 16.76 33.54 26.90
N GLY A 218 17.15 33.46 28.18
CA GLY A 218 18.54 33.28 28.60
C GLY A 218 19.37 34.56 28.80
N GLY A 219 18.75 35.75 28.77
CA GLY A 219 19.41 37.01 29.18
C GLY A 219 18.93 37.53 30.54
N LYS A 220 19.78 38.30 31.23
CA LYS A 220 19.53 38.76 32.61
C LYS A 220 18.85 40.14 32.74
N ASN A 221 18.74 40.91 31.64
CA ASN A 221 18.48 42.36 31.70
C ASN A 221 17.18 42.80 30.98
N GLY A 222 16.14 41.96 30.92
CA GLY A 222 14.87 42.28 30.23
C GLY A 222 14.95 42.38 28.69
N CYS A 223 16.15 42.42 28.13
CA CYS A 223 16.45 42.48 26.69
C CYS A 223 17.02 41.17 26.12
N GLY A 224 17.13 40.13 26.95
CA GLY A 224 17.64 38.83 26.50
C GLY A 224 19.05 38.89 25.92
N ARG A 225 19.17 38.39 24.69
CA ARG A 225 20.38 38.35 23.88
C ARG A 225 20.40 39.40 22.76
N PHE A 226 19.44 40.32 22.73
CA PHE A 226 19.44 41.42 21.76
C PHE A 226 20.45 42.49 22.12
N ALA A 227 20.96 43.15 21.08
CA ALA A 227 21.77 44.35 21.25
C ALA A 227 20.96 45.46 21.95
N PRO A 228 21.59 46.31 22.79
CA PRO A 228 20.87 47.32 23.56
C PRO A 228 20.05 48.30 22.72
N ASP A 229 20.54 48.69 21.55
CA ASP A 229 19.84 49.57 20.61
C ASP A 229 18.63 48.90 19.95
N VAL A 230 18.77 47.64 19.55
CA VAL A 230 17.66 46.80 19.03
C VAL A 230 16.58 46.61 20.10
N CYS A 231 16.98 46.31 21.33
CA CYS A 231 16.04 46.18 22.44
C CYS A 231 15.30 47.50 22.73
N SER A 232 16.04 48.62 22.79
CA SER A 232 15.44 49.93 23.01
C SER A 232 14.44 50.31 21.91
N ALA A 233 14.79 50.02 20.65
CA ALA A 233 13.91 50.23 19.50
C ALA A 233 12.61 49.45 19.63
N TYR A 234 12.67 48.16 20.02
CA TYR A 234 11.48 47.35 20.24
C TYR A 234 10.64 47.85 21.41
N GLN A 235 11.24 48.14 22.57
CA GLN A 235 10.49 48.62 23.73
C GLN A 235 9.72 49.90 23.41
N LYS A 236 10.35 50.84 22.68
CA LYS A 236 9.71 52.06 22.19
C LYS A 236 8.57 51.76 21.21
N ALA A 237 8.79 50.85 20.26
CA ALA A 237 7.77 50.43 19.31
C ALA A 237 6.57 49.76 19.99
N ALA A 238 6.82 48.87 20.95
CA ALA A 238 5.80 48.15 21.70
C ALA A 238 4.98 49.09 22.59
N ALA A 239 5.61 50.11 23.18
CA ALA A 239 4.93 51.10 24.00
C ALA A 239 4.08 52.09 23.18
N SER A 240 4.61 52.56 22.04
CA SER A 240 3.97 53.61 21.25
C SER A 240 3.07 53.10 20.13
N GLY A 241 3.33 51.92 19.59
CA GLY A 241 2.68 51.40 18.37
C GLY A 241 3.10 52.12 17.09
N VAL A 242 4.05 53.04 17.14
CA VAL A 242 4.49 53.88 16.02
C VAL A 242 6.01 53.80 15.88
N PRO A 243 6.55 53.60 14.67
CA PRO A 243 7.99 53.67 14.49
C PRO A 243 8.43 55.14 14.42
N ASP A 244 9.48 55.50 15.18
CA ASP A 244 10.17 56.76 14.99
C ASP A 244 11.27 56.65 13.91
N ALA A 245 11.86 57.77 13.53
CA ALA A 245 12.91 57.80 12.50
C ALA A 245 14.16 56.98 12.87
N ALA A 246 14.47 56.85 14.17
CA ALA A 246 15.62 56.08 14.63
C ALA A 246 15.35 54.57 14.52
N ILE A 247 14.15 54.11 14.88
CA ILE A 247 13.69 52.73 14.70
C ILE A 247 13.72 52.35 13.22
N LEU A 248 13.14 53.19 12.35
CA LEU A 248 13.15 52.92 10.91
C LEU A 248 14.57 52.88 10.33
N LYS A 249 15.45 53.79 10.76
CA LYS A 249 16.85 53.79 10.32
C LYS A 249 17.58 52.51 10.76
N LEU A 250 17.37 52.07 11.99
CA LEU A 250 17.98 50.83 12.52
C LEU A 250 17.52 49.62 11.71
N LEU A 251 16.21 49.44 11.55
CA LEU A 251 15.64 48.31 10.81
C LEU A 251 16.04 48.32 9.33
N ARG A 252 16.07 49.51 8.71
CA ARG A 252 16.50 49.69 7.33
C ARG A 252 17.97 49.32 7.13
N ALA A 253 18.84 49.62 8.09
CA ALA A 253 20.26 49.29 7.99
C ALA A 253 20.52 47.78 7.91
N SER A 254 19.64 46.97 8.50
CA SER A 254 19.71 45.50 8.46
C SER A 254 18.72 44.88 7.45
N SER A 255 18.46 45.58 6.35
CA SER A 255 17.47 45.16 5.34
C SER A 255 18.08 44.93 3.96
N PRO A 256 17.78 43.79 3.29
CA PRO A 256 18.24 43.50 1.93
C PRO A 256 17.97 44.62 0.92
N ALA A 257 16.88 45.38 1.05
CA ALA A 257 16.58 46.48 0.15
C ALA A 257 17.62 47.63 0.14
N THR A 258 18.64 47.59 0.98
CA THR A 258 19.81 48.49 0.91
C THR A 258 20.92 48.00 -0.03
N VAL A 259 20.84 46.77 -0.52
CA VAL A 259 21.91 46.13 -1.31
C VAL A 259 21.45 45.35 -2.54
N LEU A 260 20.15 45.31 -2.87
CA LEU A 260 19.64 44.48 -3.98
C LEU A 260 20.30 44.77 -5.33
N ASP A 261 20.69 46.01 -5.58
CA ASP A 261 21.39 46.45 -6.80
C ASP A 261 22.86 45.99 -6.87
N LYS A 262 23.42 45.63 -5.71
CA LYS A 262 24.79 45.11 -5.54
C LYS A 262 24.86 43.59 -5.65
N ILE A 263 23.73 42.89 -5.58
CA ILE A 263 23.67 41.42 -5.70
C ILE A 263 23.90 41.03 -7.16
N LYS A 264 25.05 40.40 -7.44
CA LYS A 264 25.39 39.84 -8.76
C LYS A 264 25.16 38.34 -8.86
N ALA A 265 25.14 37.66 -7.72
CA ALA A 265 24.80 36.25 -7.62
C ALA A 265 23.36 35.99 -8.10
N PRO A 266 23.13 35.05 -9.03
CA PRO A 266 21.80 34.53 -9.28
C PRO A 266 21.08 34.20 -7.96
N THR A 267 19.85 34.67 -7.83
CA THR A 267 19.06 34.50 -6.60
C THR A 267 17.79 33.67 -6.80
N LEU A 268 17.60 32.63 -5.99
CA LEU A 268 16.32 31.96 -5.77
C LEU A 268 15.61 32.62 -4.60
N LEU A 269 14.37 33.06 -4.82
CA LEU A 269 13.46 33.59 -3.82
C LEU A 269 12.25 32.67 -3.70
N SER A 270 12.18 31.93 -2.60
CA SER A 270 11.02 31.12 -2.24
C SER A 270 10.23 31.84 -1.14
N GLN A 271 8.90 31.90 -1.24
CA GLN A 271 8.06 32.61 -0.27
C GLN A 271 6.76 31.86 -0.02
N GLY A 272 6.34 31.85 1.24
CA GLY A 272 5.08 31.26 1.68
C GLY A 272 3.88 32.17 1.40
N GLU A 273 2.83 31.61 0.81
CA GLU A 273 1.55 32.27 0.54
C GLU A 273 0.77 32.60 1.82
N GLN A 274 1.05 31.90 2.92
CA GLN A 274 0.45 32.08 4.25
C GLN A 274 1.44 32.72 5.23
N ASP A 275 2.35 33.56 4.73
CA ASP A 275 3.32 34.27 5.56
C ASP A 275 2.83 35.69 5.88
N SER A 276 2.25 35.89 7.06
CA SER A 276 1.80 37.21 7.53
C SER A 276 2.94 38.01 8.17
N LEU A 277 4.07 37.37 8.53
CA LEU A 277 5.27 38.06 9.03
C LEU A 277 5.99 38.78 7.87
N PHE A 278 6.32 38.03 6.83
CA PHE A 278 6.95 38.49 5.59
C PHE A 278 6.07 38.14 4.39
N PRO A 279 5.01 38.91 4.09
CA PRO A 279 4.09 38.62 3.00
C PRO A 279 4.76 38.55 1.63
N LEU A 280 4.07 37.97 0.65
CA LEU A 280 4.53 37.86 -0.75
C LEU A 280 5.12 39.16 -1.30
N GLY A 281 4.60 40.32 -0.87
CA GLY A 281 5.12 41.64 -1.24
C GLY A 281 6.60 41.88 -0.88
N GLN A 282 7.13 41.25 0.18
CA GLN A 282 8.54 41.34 0.55
C GLN A 282 9.42 40.57 -0.46
N ALA A 283 9.07 39.32 -0.77
CA ALA A 283 9.76 38.56 -1.81
C ALA A 283 9.66 39.23 -3.19
N ASP A 284 8.49 39.80 -3.50
CA ASP A 284 8.23 40.56 -4.73
C ASP A 284 9.11 41.83 -4.83
N ALA A 285 9.30 42.55 -3.71
CA ALA A 285 10.22 43.69 -3.66
C ALA A 285 11.69 43.27 -3.82
N ASN A 286 12.11 42.14 -3.21
CA ASN A 286 13.44 41.58 -3.40
C ASN A 286 13.69 41.20 -4.86
N ALA A 287 12.77 40.44 -5.46
CA ALA A 287 12.88 39.96 -6.82
C ALA A 287 12.95 41.11 -7.84
N ARG A 288 12.05 42.10 -7.75
CA ARG A 288 12.13 43.32 -8.58
C ARG A 288 13.43 44.07 -8.35
N GLY A 289 13.85 44.23 -7.10
CA GLY A 289 15.07 44.98 -6.77
C GLY A 289 16.33 44.40 -7.42
N ILE A 290 16.48 43.07 -7.35
CA ILE A 290 17.62 42.33 -7.91
C ILE A 290 17.55 42.30 -9.44
N ALA A 291 16.39 41.91 -9.99
CA ALA A 291 16.19 41.76 -11.43
C ALA A 291 16.41 43.06 -12.22
N ARG A 292 16.19 44.24 -11.59
CA ARG A 292 16.46 45.56 -12.20
C ARG A 292 17.90 45.73 -12.67
N THR A 293 18.85 44.99 -12.12
CA THR A 293 20.28 45.06 -12.52
C THR A 293 20.69 43.98 -13.51
N GLY A 294 19.73 43.21 -14.04
CA GLY A 294 19.97 42.09 -14.96
C GLY A 294 20.37 40.79 -14.28
N THR A 295 20.53 40.78 -12.95
CA THR A 295 20.82 39.58 -12.17
C THR A 295 19.69 38.54 -12.31
N PRO A 296 19.99 37.28 -12.64
CA PRO A 296 18.99 36.23 -12.76
C PRO A 296 18.24 35.99 -11.44
N VAL A 297 16.91 35.94 -11.51
CA VAL A 297 16.06 35.63 -10.35
C VAL A 297 15.11 34.48 -10.70
N LYS A 298 14.98 33.52 -9.79
CA LYS A 298 13.87 32.56 -9.77
C LYS A 298 12.95 32.89 -8.60
N VAL A 299 11.64 32.88 -8.84
CA VAL A 299 10.64 33.13 -7.80
C VAL A 299 9.73 31.91 -7.66
N ILE A 300 9.54 31.46 -6.43
CA ILE A 300 8.58 30.40 -6.09
C ILE A 300 7.67 30.95 -4.99
N TRP A 301 6.38 31.06 -5.26
CA TRP A 301 5.37 31.24 -4.22
C TRP A 301 4.75 29.87 -3.94
N ARG A 302 4.85 29.43 -2.70
CA ARG A 302 4.44 28.10 -2.28
C ARG A 302 3.47 28.18 -1.13
N SER A 303 2.71 27.13 -0.92
CA SER A 303 1.86 27.02 0.27
C SER A 303 2.71 27.05 1.56
N GLY A 304 2.05 27.46 2.64
CA GLY A 304 2.65 27.65 3.97
C GLY A 304 3.31 29.00 4.17
N GLY A 305 4.15 29.12 5.20
CA GLY A 305 4.74 30.36 5.68
C GLY A 305 5.01 30.32 7.18
N HIS A 306 5.28 31.48 7.80
CA HIS A 306 5.49 31.57 9.24
C HIS A 306 4.22 31.25 10.07
N ASP A 307 3.03 31.42 9.49
CA ASP A 307 1.76 31.16 10.17
C ASP A 307 1.33 29.68 10.17
N GLY A 308 2.13 28.80 9.55
CA GLY A 308 1.88 27.36 9.43
C GLY A 308 1.80 26.88 7.97
N GLY A 309 1.87 25.56 7.74
CA GLY A 309 1.83 24.93 6.41
C GLY A 309 2.99 23.96 6.13
N THR A 310 2.95 23.28 4.98
CA THR A 310 3.67 22.03 4.68
C THR A 310 5.21 22.05 4.76
N ASN A 311 5.73 20.83 4.96
CA ASN A 311 7.09 20.37 5.26
C ASN A 311 8.23 21.08 4.49
N THR A 312 9.32 21.43 5.19
CA THR A 312 10.57 22.01 4.65
C THR A 312 11.29 21.11 3.63
N GLY A 313 10.85 19.87 3.43
CA GLY A 313 11.45 18.89 2.50
C GLY A 313 11.53 19.37 1.04
N ASP A 314 10.64 20.27 0.61
CA ASP A 314 10.68 20.83 -0.75
C ASP A 314 11.80 21.87 -0.94
N LEU A 315 12.24 22.55 0.13
CA LEU A 315 13.24 23.62 0.04
C LEU A 315 14.60 23.09 -0.38
N VAL A 316 15.05 21.98 0.22
CA VAL A 316 16.34 21.36 -0.12
C VAL A 316 16.37 20.97 -1.60
N GLY A 317 15.30 20.38 -2.11
CA GLY A 317 15.19 20.04 -3.53
C GLY A 317 15.17 21.26 -4.46
N TYR A 318 14.66 22.41 -4.00
CA TYR A 318 14.78 23.67 -4.74
C TYR A 318 16.21 24.21 -4.72
N LEU A 319 16.89 24.16 -3.58
CA LEU A 319 18.28 24.60 -3.43
C LEU A 319 19.23 23.76 -4.29
N GLU A 320 19.10 22.43 -4.28
CA GLU A 320 19.90 21.52 -5.12
C GLU A 320 19.77 21.88 -6.60
N LYS A 321 18.53 21.95 -7.11
CA LYS A 321 18.26 22.31 -8.52
C LYS A 321 18.71 23.72 -8.88
N TRP A 322 18.73 24.63 -7.92
CA TRP A 322 19.13 26.02 -8.12
C TRP A 322 20.65 26.21 -8.13
N PHE A 323 21.35 25.52 -7.22
CA PHE A 323 22.80 25.64 -7.09
C PHE A 323 23.56 24.81 -8.11
N ASP A 324 23.02 23.68 -8.59
CA ASP A 324 23.71 22.80 -9.53
C ASP A 324 24.20 23.52 -10.82
N PRO A 325 23.40 24.36 -11.50
CA PRO A 325 23.85 25.05 -12.71
C PRO A 325 24.99 26.05 -12.47
N VAL A 326 25.08 26.63 -11.26
CA VAL A 326 26.05 27.68 -10.92
C VAL A 326 27.30 27.10 -10.28
N LEU A 327 27.12 26.35 -9.20
CA LEU A 327 28.21 25.84 -8.35
C LEU A 327 28.85 24.58 -8.95
N MET A 328 28.01 23.61 -9.34
CA MET A 328 28.44 22.35 -9.94
C MET A 328 28.63 22.44 -11.46
N ARG A 329 28.18 23.54 -12.08
CA ARG A 329 28.16 23.77 -13.54
C ARG A 329 27.43 22.64 -14.28
N LYS A 330 26.33 22.15 -13.70
CA LYS A 330 25.52 21.06 -14.22
C LYS A 330 24.09 21.53 -14.50
N GLY A 331 23.66 21.42 -15.76
CA GLY A 331 22.31 21.81 -16.18
C GLY A 331 22.19 23.31 -16.48
N THR A 332 20.95 23.80 -16.57
CA THR A 332 20.61 25.17 -16.96
C THR A 332 19.87 25.88 -15.84
N LEU A 333 20.19 27.16 -15.63
CA LEU A 333 19.54 27.99 -14.62
C LEU A 333 18.06 28.23 -14.97
N ASP A 334 17.14 27.76 -14.12
CA ASP A 334 15.69 27.94 -14.29
C ASP A 334 15.25 29.31 -13.77
N ARG A 335 14.80 30.22 -14.64
CA ARG A 335 14.34 31.58 -14.25
C ARG A 335 12.82 31.69 -14.20
N SER A 336 12.13 30.58 -13.97
CA SER A 336 10.67 30.55 -13.91
C SER A 336 10.12 31.35 -12.74
N PHE A 337 8.85 31.69 -12.86
CA PHE A 337 8.01 32.07 -11.74
C PHE A 337 6.97 30.98 -11.53
N ASP A 338 7.05 30.30 -10.39
CA ASP A 338 6.17 29.19 -10.04
C ASP A 338 5.30 29.61 -8.84
N VAL A 339 4.01 29.30 -8.89
CA VAL A 339 3.04 29.58 -7.81
C VAL A 339 2.32 28.29 -7.43
N SER A 340 1.90 28.14 -6.18
CA SER A 340 1.13 26.97 -5.73
C SER A 340 -0.36 27.30 -5.67
N LEU A 341 -1.19 26.41 -6.21
CA LEU A 341 -2.64 26.47 -5.99
C LEU A 341 -2.97 25.54 -4.84
N THR A 342 -3.22 26.14 -3.67
CA THR A 342 -3.52 25.39 -2.45
C THR A 342 -4.83 24.62 -2.61
N GLY A 343 -4.77 23.30 -2.38
CA GLY A 343 -5.93 22.41 -2.42
C GLY A 343 -6.60 22.21 -3.79
N ALA A 344 -5.85 22.40 -4.89
CA ALA A 344 -6.36 22.28 -6.26
C ALA A 344 -6.31 20.85 -6.85
N ALA A 345 -5.71 19.88 -6.17
CA ALA A 345 -5.66 18.47 -6.57
C ALA A 345 -5.97 17.53 -5.40
N LEU A 346 -6.32 16.28 -5.71
CA LEU A 346 -6.38 15.18 -4.73
C LEU A 346 -5.16 14.28 -4.91
N SER A 347 -4.50 13.96 -3.80
CA SER A 347 -3.44 12.98 -3.72
C SER A 347 -3.96 11.60 -4.09
N ALA A 348 -3.34 10.98 -5.09
CA ALA A 348 -3.64 9.61 -5.46
C ALA A 348 -3.21 8.58 -4.40
N GLN A 349 -2.38 8.96 -3.41
CA GLN A 349 -1.88 8.04 -2.38
C GLN A 349 -2.82 7.92 -1.18
N ASN A 350 -3.50 9.00 -0.80
CA ASN A 350 -4.30 9.06 0.42
C ASN A 350 -5.60 9.87 0.27
N GLY A 351 -5.94 10.33 -0.94
CA GLY A 351 -7.14 11.11 -1.22
C GLY A 351 -7.16 12.51 -0.60
N GLN A 352 -6.06 12.96 0.02
CA GLN A 352 -5.98 14.29 0.62
C GLN A 352 -5.78 15.38 -0.42
N SER A 353 -6.26 16.59 -0.15
CA SER A 353 -6.00 17.73 -1.02
C SER A 353 -4.50 18.06 -1.05
N ILE A 354 -3.93 18.19 -2.25
CA ILE A 354 -2.53 18.55 -2.48
C ILE A 354 -2.44 19.81 -3.33
N ASP A 355 -1.34 20.52 -3.15
CA ASP A 355 -1.07 21.75 -3.87
C ASP A 355 -0.64 21.44 -5.30
N GLN A 356 -1.16 22.21 -6.25
CA GLN A 356 -0.71 22.15 -7.64
C GLN A 356 0.27 23.28 -7.94
N THR A 357 1.47 22.96 -8.40
CA THR A 357 2.39 23.99 -8.88
C THR A 357 2.01 24.45 -10.29
N VAL A 358 1.85 25.76 -10.47
CA VAL A 358 1.59 26.40 -11.76
C VAL A 358 2.80 27.22 -12.16
N ARG A 359 3.33 26.97 -13.37
CA ARG A 359 4.39 27.79 -13.96
C ARG A 359 3.76 28.97 -14.70
N VAL A 360 4.06 30.19 -14.25
CA VAL A 360 3.51 31.42 -14.82
C VAL A 360 4.11 31.68 -16.20
N ARG A 361 3.23 31.84 -17.19
CA ARG A 361 3.58 32.18 -18.56
C ARG A 361 4.14 33.59 -18.62
N GLY A 362 5.32 33.73 -19.24
CA GLY A 362 6.05 35.00 -19.29
C GLY A 362 7.01 35.22 -18.11
N GLY A 363 7.03 34.32 -17.13
CA GLY A 363 7.95 34.38 -15.99
C GLY A 363 7.58 35.47 -14.98
N TYR A 364 8.55 35.82 -14.14
CA TYR A 364 8.36 36.80 -13.08
C TYR A 364 8.17 38.21 -13.67
N GLY A 365 7.20 38.96 -13.18
CA GLY A 365 6.80 40.27 -13.73
C GLY A 365 5.75 40.21 -14.85
N ALA A 366 5.32 39.02 -15.27
CA ALA A 366 4.27 38.85 -16.29
C ALA A 366 2.84 39.14 -15.78
N ALA A 367 2.68 39.44 -14.49
CA ALA A 367 1.38 39.78 -13.91
C ALA A 367 0.80 41.04 -14.55
N LYS A 368 -0.45 40.94 -15.02
CA LYS A 368 -1.18 42.05 -15.61
C LYS A 368 -2.10 42.69 -14.58
N LYS A 369 -2.33 43.99 -14.72
CA LYS A 369 -3.38 44.68 -13.97
C LYS A 369 -4.67 44.60 -14.78
N GLN A 370 -5.63 43.84 -14.28
CA GLN A 370 -6.96 43.69 -14.87
C GLN A 370 -7.96 44.52 -14.06
N PRO A 371 -8.63 45.52 -14.66
CA PRO A 371 -9.67 46.27 -13.98
C PRO A 371 -10.90 45.39 -13.71
N VAL A 372 -11.38 45.42 -12.47
CA VAL A 372 -12.61 44.78 -12.04
C VAL A 372 -13.48 45.85 -11.37
N THR A 373 -14.71 46.01 -11.85
CA THR A 373 -15.63 46.98 -11.26
C THR A 373 -16.13 46.50 -9.90
N VAL A 374 -15.94 47.34 -8.89
CA VAL A 374 -16.47 47.15 -7.53
C VAL A 374 -17.43 48.29 -7.20
N ALA A 375 -18.47 47.98 -6.42
CA ALA A 375 -19.50 48.94 -6.05
C ALA A 375 -19.83 48.84 -4.56
N GLY A 376 -20.30 49.93 -3.98
CA GLY A 376 -20.76 50.00 -2.60
C GLY A 376 -21.00 51.45 -2.18
N ALA A 377 -21.98 51.67 -1.31
CA ALA A 377 -22.24 52.99 -0.76
C ALA A 377 -21.15 53.38 0.25
N SER A 378 -20.99 54.69 0.48
CA SER A 378 -20.19 55.18 1.60
C SER A 378 -20.73 54.59 2.90
N THR A 379 -19.85 54.00 3.71
CA THR A 379 -20.21 53.31 4.95
C THR A 379 -19.43 53.89 6.12
N THR A 380 -20.14 54.29 7.17
CA THR A 380 -19.54 54.69 8.45
C THR A 380 -19.20 53.46 9.28
N ILE A 381 -17.95 53.35 9.71
CA ILE A 381 -17.44 52.24 10.53
C ILE A 381 -16.74 52.77 11.77
N TYR A 382 -16.81 52.02 12.86
CA TYR A 382 -16.31 52.44 14.16
C TYR A 382 -15.16 51.55 14.63
N ALA A 383 -14.15 52.15 15.23
CA ALA A 383 -13.10 51.44 15.96
C ALA A 383 -13.35 51.64 17.47
N PRO A 384 -13.60 50.57 18.25
CA PRO A 384 -13.72 50.69 19.69
C PRO A 384 -12.38 51.12 20.31
N ALA A 385 -12.42 51.81 21.44
CA ALA A 385 -11.23 52.18 22.19
C ALA A 385 -10.42 50.92 22.57
N GLY A 386 -9.13 50.89 22.24
CA GLY A 386 -8.27 49.72 22.45
C GLY A 386 -8.54 48.54 21.49
N GLY A 387 -9.55 48.65 20.63
CA GLY A 387 -9.81 47.68 19.57
C GLY A 387 -10.50 46.38 19.99
N SER A 388 -11.17 46.33 21.14
CA SER A 388 -11.90 45.14 21.60
C SER A 388 -13.42 45.28 21.40
N PRO A 389 -14.11 44.30 20.76
CA PRO A 389 -13.54 43.10 20.12
C PRO A 389 -12.79 43.43 18.83
N ALA A 390 -11.76 42.63 18.51
CA ALA A 390 -10.93 42.75 17.31
C ALA A 390 -11.19 41.61 16.34
N ALA A 391 -11.09 41.88 15.03
CA ALA A 391 -11.01 40.82 14.03
C ALA A 391 -9.76 39.96 14.22
N ILE A 392 -9.87 38.67 13.94
CA ILE A 392 -8.76 37.71 13.96
C ILE A 392 -8.59 37.18 12.53
N THR A 393 -7.55 37.67 11.84
CA THR A 393 -7.26 37.30 10.44
C THR A 393 -6.04 36.39 10.34
N ALA A 394 -5.01 36.66 11.14
CA ALA A 394 -3.81 35.85 11.25
C ALA A 394 -3.38 35.73 12.73
N VAL A 395 -2.92 34.54 13.10
CA VAL A 395 -2.29 34.30 14.40
C VAL A 395 -1.00 33.50 14.16
N PRO A 396 0.15 33.97 14.69
CA PRO A 396 1.42 33.29 14.49
C PRO A 396 1.38 31.80 14.84
N GLY A 397 1.89 30.96 13.94
CA GLY A 397 2.00 29.51 14.12
C GLY A 397 0.70 28.68 14.06
N ILE A 398 -0.48 29.31 13.96
CA ILE A 398 -1.77 28.60 13.86
C ILE A 398 -2.66 29.09 12.70
N GLY A 399 -2.18 30.02 11.87
CA GLY A 399 -2.91 30.57 10.73
C GLY A 399 -3.40 29.51 9.74
N GLY A 400 -2.59 28.47 9.49
CA GLY A 400 -2.99 27.33 8.64
C GLY A 400 -4.17 26.52 9.20
N LEU A 401 -4.32 26.43 10.53
CA LEU A 401 -5.47 25.78 11.18
C LEU A 401 -6.69 26.70 11.21
N LEU A 402 -6.49 28.01 11.44
CA LEU A 402 -7.57 29.01 11.41
C LEU A 402 -8.18 29.13 10.00
N GLY A 403 -7.36 29.14 8.96
CA GLY A 403 -7.82 29.19 7.57
C GLY A 403 -8.66 27.95 7.19
N GLN A 404 -8.24 26.75 7.60
CA GLN A 404 -8.99 25.52 7.37
C GLN A 404 -10.29 25.46 8.19
N ALA A 405 -10.24 25.86 9.46
CA ALA A 405 -11.43 25.92 10.32
C ALA A 405 -12.46 26.92 9.77
N ALA A 406 -12.03 28.11 9.33
CA ALA A 406 -12.91 29.10 8.72
C ALA A 406 -13.56 28.58 7.42
N ALA A 407 -12.79 27.87 6.59
CA ALA A 407 -13.28 27.27 5.34
C ALA A 407 -14.29 26.11 5.56
N LEU A 408 -14.19 25.38 6.68
CA LEU A 408 -15.09 24.26 7.01
C LEU A 408 -16.34 24.71 7.77
N THR A 409 -16.23 25.73 8.62
CA THR A 409 -17.30 26.14 9.55
C THR A 409 -18.07 27.39 9.08
N GLY A 410 -17.63 28.03 7.97
CA GLY A 410 -18.19 29.31 7.54
C GLY A 410 -17.92 30.44 8.54
N ALA A 411 -16.91 30.29 9.41
CA ALA A 411 -16.60 31.20 10.51
C ALA A 411 -15.95 32.53 10.06
N GLY A 412 -16.46 33.17 9.01
CA GLY A 412 -16.20 34.57 8.70
C GLY A 412 -16.55 35.52 9.86
N ARG A 413 -17.20 35.02 10.92
CA ARG A 413 -17.50 35.74 12.17
C ARG A 413 -16.26 36.17 12.96
N LEU A 414 -15.11 35.49 12.83
CA LEU A 414 -13.88 35.89 13.54
C LEU A 414 -13.15 37.04 12.84
N SER A 415 -13.23 37.15 11.52
CA SER A 415 -12.63 38.24 10.75
C SER A 415 -13.56 39.45 10.56
N ASN A 416 -14.86 39.31 10.87
CA ASN A 416 -15.88 40.32 10.59
C ASN A 416 -16.63 40.72 11.86
N VAL A 417 -16.24 41.83 12.47
CA VAL A 417 -16.97 42.41 13.60
C VAL A 417 -18.04 43.37 13.09
N PRO A 418 -19.34 43.17 13.39
CA PRO A 418 -20.41 44.06 12.94
C PRO A 418 -20.15 45.54 13.29
N GLY A 419 -20.40 46.44 12.33
CA GLY A 419 -20.18 47.89 12.50
C GLY A 419 -18.72 48.35 12.42
N GLN A 420 -17.77 47.42 12.23
CA GLN A 420 -16.34 47.71 12.18
C GLN A 420 -15.70 47.50 10.80
N PHE A 421 -16.49 47.23 9.75
CA PHE A 421 -15.96 47.06 8.40
C PHE A 421 -16.91 47.60 7.32
N ALA A 422 -16.32 48.07 6.22
CA ALA A 422 -17.00 48.42 4.97
C ALA A 422 -16.68 47.36 3.91
N SER A 423 -17.60 47.09 2.99
CA SER A 423 -17.44 46.09 1.93
C SER A 423 -17.83 46.65 0.56
N PHE A 424 -17.00 46.35 -0.44
CA PHE A 424 -17.16 46.80 -1.81
C PHE A 424 -17.10 45.59 -2.75
N PRO A 425 -18.23 44.89 -2.96
CA PRO A 425 -18.28 43.73 -3.84
C PRO A 425 -18.22 44.08 -5.33
N SER A 426 -17.67 43.17 -6.11
CA SER A 426 -17.81 43.13 -7.57
C SER A 426 -19.10 42.42 -7.99
N ALA A 427 -19.44 42.56 -9.28
CA ALA A 427 -20.37 41.65 -9.93
C ALA A 427 -19.76 40.24 -10.03
N PRO A 428 -20.56 39.17 -10.13
CA PRO A 428 -20.06 37.83 -10.38
C PRO A 428 -19.10 37.80 -11.58
N LEU A 429 -17.93 37.18 -11.42
CA LEU A 429 -16.93 37.10 -12.47
C LEU A 429 -17.46 36.30 -13.66
N ARG A 430 -17.29 36.82 -14.88
CA ARG A 430 -17.74 36.14 -16.11
C ARG A 430 -16.88 34.93 -16.48
N ALA A 431 -15.62 34.94 -16.06
CA ALA A 431 -14.64 33.88 -16.31
C ALA A 431 -13.75 33.70 -15.08
N GLY A 432 -13.23 32.50 -14.89
CA GLY A 432 -12.29 32.22 -13.82
C GLY A 432 -10.97 32.97 -14.03
N VAL A 433 -10.37 33.44 -12.95
CA VAL A 433 -9.13 34.22 -12.97
C VAL A 433 -8.15 33.72 -11.93
N LEU A 434 -6.89 33.58 -12.34
CA LEU A 434 -5.79 33.30 -11.42
C LEU A 434 -5.22 34.64 -10.93
N VAL A 435 -5.49 34.97 -9.68
CA VAL A 435 -4.89 36.12 -9.00
C VAL A 435 -3.54 35.67 -8.48
N ALA A 436 -2.46 36.32 -8.90
CA ALA A 436 -1.13 36.11 -8.37
C ALA A 436 -0.39 37.45 -8.29
N GLY A 437 -0.36 38.02 -7.08
CA GLY A 437 0.34 39.26 -6.77
C GLY A 437 -0.53 40.27 -6.02
N SER A 438 0.00 41.47 -5.82
CA SER A 438 -0.69 42.53 -5.07
C SER A 438 -1.66 43.32 -5.95
N SER A 439 -2.93 43.31 -5.59
CA SER A 439 -3.98 44.11 -6.24
C SER A 439 -4.05 45.52 -5.63
N THR A 440 -4.62 46.49 -6.34
CA THR A 440 -4.74 47.87 -5.84
C THR A 440 -6.14 48.42 -5.99
N VAL A 441 -6.58 49.23 -5.02
CA VAL A 441 -7.90 49.88 -5.00
C VAL A 441 -7.75 51.32 -4.51
N ARG A 442 -8.57 52.23 -5.02
CA ARG A 442 -8.59 53.63 -4.56
C ARG A 442 -9.74 53.87 -3.60
N LEU A 443 -9.40 54.19 -2.36
CA LEU A 443 -10.35 54.44 -1.28
C LEU A 443 -10.41 55.92 -0.97
N ARG A 444 -11.60 56.39 -0.60
CA ARG A 444 -11.85 57.69 -0.01
C ARG A 444 -12.13 57.50 1.48
N ILE A 445 -11.33 58.13 2.32
CA ILE A 445 -11.39 57.98 3.78
C ILE A 445 -11.63 59.35 4.39
N THR A 446 -12.67 59.47 5.20
CA THR A 446 -12.97 60.67 5.99
C THR A 446 -12.95 60.30 7.47
N THR A 447 -12.17 61.01 8.28
CA THR A 447 -12.17 60.84 9.73
C THR A 447 -13.21 61.77 10.37
N THR A 448 -13.90 61.32 11.41
CA THR A 448 -14.90 62.15 12.08
C THR A 448 -14.27 63.17 13.04
N THR A 449 -13.30 62.72 13.86
CA THR A 449 -12.74 63.54 14.96
C THR A 449 -11.22 63.55 15.03
N THR A 450 -10.54 62.75 14.19
CA THR A 450 -9.11 62.49 14.34
C THR A 450 -8.30 62.89 13.12
N THR A 451 -7.01 63.14 13.35
CA THR A 451 -6.04 63.51 12.31
C THR A 451 -5.26 62.32 11.78
N ASP A 452 -5.60 61.11 12.23
CA ASP A 452 -5.03 59.86 11.81
C ASP A 452 -6.11 58.80 11.55
N ALA A 453 -5.73 57.78 10.78
CA ALA A 453 -6.54 56.59 10.56
C ALA A 453 -5.67 55.34 10.56
N THR A 454 -6.13 54.31 11.27
CA THR A 454 -5.59 52.95 11.22
C THR A 454 -6.69 52.01 10.76
N LEU A 455 -6.48 51.35 9.62
CA LEU A 455 -7.46 50.48 8.96
C LEU A 455 -6.77 49.23 8.41
N PHE A 456 -7.55 48.21 8.03
CA PHE A 456 -7.06 46.95 7.47
C PHE A 456 -7.86 46.59 6.23
N ALA A 457 -7.21 46.56 5.07
CA ALA A 457 -7.86 46.22 3.81
C ALA A 457 -7.55 44.78 3.38
N SER A 458 -8.55 44.06 2.92
CA SER A 458 -8.43 42.67 2.46
C SER A 458 -9.21 42.43 1.17
N LEU A 459 -8.83 41.37 0.45
CA LEU A 459 -9.52 40.91 -0.75
C LEU A 459 -10.11 39.53 -0.47
N HIS A 460 -11.43 39.44 -0.48
CA HIS A 460 -12.17 38.22 -0.23
C HIS A 460 -12.69 37.62 -1.54
N ASP A 461 -12.79 36.29 -1.57
CA ASP A 461 -13.46 35.49 -2.59
C ASP A 461 -14.76 34.92 -1.99
N ILE A 462 -15.90 35.39 -2.50
CA ILE A 462 -17.22 34.92 -2.08
C ILE A 462 -17.86 34.09 -3.19
N SER A 463 -18.14 32.83 -2.88
CA SER A 463 -18.78 31.89 -3.81
C SER A 463 -20.30 32.15 -3.97
N PRO A 464 -20.94 31.58 -5.01
CA PRO A 464 -22.38 31.74 -5.24
C PRO A 464 -23.28 31.25 -4.09
N ASP A 465 -22.82 30.25 -3.32
CA ASP A 465 -23.50 29.73 -2.11
C ASP A 465 -23.21 30.57 -0.85
N GLY A 466 -22.45 31.67 -0.98
CA GLY A 466 -22.23 32.64 0.09
C GLY A 466 -21.03 32.34 1.01
N LYS A 467 -20.20 31.34 0.69
CA LYS A 467 -18.98 31.07 1.46
C LYS A 467 -17.96 32.18 1.25
N ASP A 468 -17.60 32.87 2.32
CA ASP A 468 -16.61 33.95 2.35
C ASP A 468 -15.22 33.37 2.66
N THR A 469 -14.31 33.46 1.70
CA THR A 469 -12.92 33.01 1.84
C THR A 469 -11.99 34.23 1.83
N LEU A 470 -11.19 34.38 2.90
CA LEU A 470 -10.06 35.31 2.94
C LEU A 470 -8.79 34.54 2.57
N PRO A 471 -8.23 34.69 1.36
CA PRO A 471 -7.04 33.97 0.94
C PRO A 471 -5.88 34.18 1.92
N SER A 472 -5.38 33.07 2.47
CA SER A 472 -4.26 33.03 3.43
C SER A 472 -4.43 33.86 4.72
N GLY A 473 -5.62 34.36 5.03
CA GLY A 473 -5.85 35.21 6.21
C GLY A 473 -5.13 36.57 6.16
N LEU A 474 -4.65 36.99 4.98
CA LEU A 474 -3.79 38.18 4.87
C LEU A 474 -4.58 39.48 4.75
N VAL A 475 -4.11 40.51 5.46
CA VAL A 475 -4.63 41.89 5.40
C VAL A 475 -3.53 42.89 5.09
N ALA A 476 -3.89 44.02 4.48
CA ALA A 476 -3.02 45.17 4.24
C ALA A 476 -3.35 46.25 5.28
N PRO A 477 -2.48 46.47 6.28
CA PRO A 477 -2.63 47.55 7.24
C PRO A 477 -2.46 48.89 6.55
N ILE A 478 -3.27 49.87 6.92
CA ILE A 478 -3.26 51.23 6.38
C ILE A 478 -3.05 52.17 7.55
N ARG A 479 -2.06 53.05 7.43
CA ARG A 479 -1.89 54.19 8.34
C ARG A 479 -1.85 55.48 7.56
N LEU A 480 -2.75 56.39 7.91
CA LEU A 480 -2.77 57.77 7.41
C LEU A 480 -2.50 58.72 8.57
N THR A 481 -1.77 59.80 8.29
CA THR A 481 -1.48 60.87 9.26
C THR A 481 -1.71 62.23 8.60
N GLY A 482 -1.92 63.28 9.40
CA GLY A 482 -2.15 64.63 8.89
C GLY A 482 -3.52 64.82 8.22
N LEU A 483 -4.50 63.97 8.55
CA LEU A 483 -5.86 64.08 8.07
C LEU A 483 -6.57 65.28 8.70
N ARG A 484 -7.54 65.86 7.98
CA ARG A 484 -8.44 66.89 8.51
C ARG A 484 -9.81 66.27 8.76
N PRO A 485 -10.30 66.26 10.01
CA PRO A 485 -11.64 65.74 10.32
C PRO A 485 -12.71 66.35 9.40
N GLY A 486 -13.62 65.51 8.91
CA GLY A 486 -14.69 65.88 7.98
C GLY A 486 -14.24 66.12 6.53
N THR A 487 -12.94 66.12 6.23
CA THR A 487 -12.42 66.29 4.87
C THR A 487 -12.06 64.92 4.25
N PRO A 488 -12.67 64.54 3.12
CA PRO A 488 -12.33 63.27 2.46
C PRO A 488 -10.89 63.27 1.91
N THR A 489 -10.18 62.17 2.11
CA THR A 489 -8.83 61.94 1.57
C THR A 489 -8.82 60.69 0.69
N ASP A 490 -8.41 60.85 -0.56
CA ASP A 490 -8.29 59.73 -1.51
C ASP A 490 -6.90 59.10 -1.40
N VAL A 491 -6.84 57.78 -1.30
CA VAL A 491 -5.60 57.01 -1.20
C VAL A 491 -5.66 55.74 -2.05
N THR A 492 -4.56 55.46 -2.74
CA THR A 492 -4.36 54.17 -3.40
C THR A 492 -3.83 53.17 -2.38
N VAL A 493 -4.57 52.08 -2.16
CA VAL A 493 -4.18 51.00 -1.27
C VAL A 493 -3.67 49.82 -2.07
N THR A 494 -2.49 49.32 -1.68
CA THR A 494 -1.93 48.06 -2.15
C THR A 494 -2.40 46.95 -1.21
N LEU A 495 -3.23 46.05 -1.74
CA LEU A 495 -3.72 44.87 -1.03
C LEU A 495 -2.62 43.82 -0.91
N PRO A 496 -2.75 42.85 0.02
CA PRO A 496 -1.76 41.79 0.17
C PRO A 496 -1.54 41.05 -1.15
N GLY A 497 -0.30 40.64 -1.39
CA GLY A 497 -0.03 39.69 -2.48
C GLY A 497 -0.66 38.36 -2.11
N ILE A 498 -1.50 37.82 -2.99
CA ILE A 498 -2.14 36.51 -2.83
C ILE A 498 -1.93 35.65 -4.07
N VAL A 499 -2.03 34.33 -3.90
CA VAL A 499 -2.23 33.38 -5.00
C VAL A 499 -3.57 32.71 -4.78
N GLN A 500 -4.51 32.93 -5.69
CA GLN A 500 -5.87 32.37 -5.58
C GLN A 500 -6.45 32.15 -6.97
N GLN A 501 -6.93 30.94 -7.23
CA GLN A 501 -7.77 30.65 -8.38
C GLN A 501 -9.22 31.00 -8.02
N VAL A 502 -9.76 32.06 -8.63
CA VAL A 502 -11.14 32.51 -8.40
C VAL A 502 -12.01 31.99 -9.54
N PRO A 503 -12.99 31.11 -9.30
CA PRO A 503 -13.86 30.56 -10.35
C PRO A 503 -14.80 31.61 -10.98
N ALA A 504 -15.35 31.28 -12.15
CA ALA A 504 -16.45 32.05 -12.72
C ALA A 504 -17.68 31.98 -11.79
N GLY A 505 -18.46 33.05 -11.74
CA GLY A 505 -19.65 33.17 -10.87
C GLY A 505 -19.34 33.64 -9.43
N HIS A 506 -18.09 33.55 -8.97
CA HIS A 506 -17.67 34.10 -7.68
C HIS A 506 -17.62 35.63 -7.71
N ARG A 507 -17.65 36.25 -6.53
CA ARG A 507 -17.47 37.70 -6.35
C ARG A 507 -16.18 37.98 -5.59
N LEU A 508 -15.40 38.92 -6.13
CA LEU A 508 -14.32 39.56 -5.37
C LEU A 508 -14.90 40.67 -4.50
N VAL A 509 -14.52 40.72 -3.23
CA VAL A 509 -14.98 41.76 -2.29
C VAL A 509 -13.79 42.41 -1.61
N VAL A 510 -13.63 43.72 -1.82
CA VAL A 510 -12.68 44.52 -1.03
C VAL A 510 -13.35 44.84 0.30
N ARG A 511 -12.71 44.46 1.41
CA ARG A 511 -13.19 44.77 2.76
C ARG A 511 -12.20 45.68 3.46
N VAL A 512 -12.70 46.67 4.19
CA VAL A 512 -11.90 47.62 4.97
C VAL A 512 -12.39 47.59 6.41
N ALA A 513 -11.59 47.06 7.32
CA ALA A 513 -11.91 46.91 8.73
C ALA A 513 -11.16 47.92 9.61
N THR A 514 -11.69 48.21 10.81
CA THR A 514 -11.07 49.11 11.79
C THR A 514 -10.18 48.40 12.81
N THR A 515 -10.32 47.07 12.96
CA THR A 515 -9.60 46.28 13.97
C THR A 515 -8.98 45.04 13.36
N ASP A 516 -7.84 44.65 13.92
CA ASP A 516 -7.17 43.37 13.68
C ASP A 516 -6.27 43.05 14.89
N LEU A 517 -6.44 41.86 15.48
CA LEU A 517 -5.76 41.45 16.70
C LEU A 517 -4.24 41.34 16.52
N ALA A 518 -3.75 41.09 15.31
CA ALA A 518 -2.32 40.92 15.04
C ALA A 518 -1.53 42.23 15.18
N TYR A 519 -2.22 43.37 15.18
CA TYR A 519 -1.63 44.70 15.08
C TYR A 519 -1.92 45.57 16.31
N GLN A 520 -1.07 46.57 16.52
CA GLN A 520 -1.33 47.60 17.52
C GLN A 520 -2.45 48.52 17.04
N LEU A 521 -3.49 48.64 17.87
CA LEU A 521 -4.67 49.45 17.58
C LEU A 521 -4.64 50.75 18.40
N PRO A 522 -5.28 51.83 17.91
CA PRO A 522 -5.41 53.07 18.66
C PRO A 522 -6.09 52.85 20.03
N ALA A 523 -5.61 53.53 21.07
CA ALA A 523 -6.17 53.40 22.43
C ALA A 523 -7.55 54.05 22.59
N THR A 524 -7.84 55.06 21.77
CA THR A 524 -9.07 55.86 21.81
C THR A 524 -9.99 55.51 20.65
N ALA A 525 -11.30 55.61 20.84
CA ALA A 525 -12.30 55.31 19.81
C ALA A 525 -12.12 56.19 18.55
N ARG A 526 -12.54 55.65 17.40
CA ARG A 526 -12.45 56.31 16.09
C ARG A 526 -13.72 56.05 15.27
N GLY A 527 -14.08 57.01 14.44
CA GLY A 527 -15.13 56.88 13.42
C GLY A 527 -14.57 57.25 12.05
N TYR A 528 -14.88 56.43 11.04
CA TYR A 528 -14.42 56.61 9.68
C TYR A 528 -15.56 56.43 8.69
N ASP A 529 -15.67 57.32 7.72
CA ASP A 529 -16.47 57.08 6.52
C ASP A 529 -15.55 56.54 5.43
N ILE A 530 -15.87 55.34 4.95
CA ILE A 530 -15.11 54.65 3.90
C ILE A 530 -15.96 54.59 2.64
N ALA A 531 -15.41 55.07 1.54
CA ALA A 531 -15.99 54.99 0.21
C ALA A 531 -14.93 54.59 -0.83
N LEU A 532 -15.39 54.29 -2.04
CA LEU A 532 -14.54 54.13 -3.21
C LEU A 532 -14.25 55.51 -3.81
N ALA A 533 -12.97 55.82 -4.08
CA ALA A 533 -12.62 57.04 -4.82
C ALA A 533 -12.88 56.85 -6.33
N ASP A 534 -12.75 55.62 -6.81
CA ASP A 534 -13.25 55.15 -8.10
C ASP A 534 -13.73 53.70 -7.99
N SER A 535 -14.60 53.27 -8.91
CA SER A 535 -15.21 51.94 -8.89
C SER A 535 -14.29 50.85 -9.46
N GLN A 536 -12.96 50.97 -9.35
CA GLN A 536 -11.99 50.09 -10.01
C GLN A 536 -11.06 49.38 -9.02
N LEU A 537 -11.18 48.06 -8.95
CA LEU A 537 -10.16 47.17 -8.38
C LEU A 537 -9.20 46.75 -9.48
N GLN A 538 -7.92 47.11 -9.37
CA GLN A 538 -6.88 46.67 -10.29
C GLN A 538 -6.30 45.34 -9.81
N LEU A 539 -6.88 44.25 -10.31
CA LEU A 539 -6.55 42.88 -9.95
C LEU A 539 -5.22 42.45 -10.57
N ALA A 540 -4.32 41.85 -9.79
CA ALA A 540 -3.07 41.29 -10.29
C ALA A 540 -3.28 39.86 -10.80
N THR A 541 -3.32 39.68 -12.12
CA THR A 541 -3.67 38.40 -12.76
C THR A 541 -2.51 37.82 -13.54
N VAL A 542 -2.41 36.50 -13.52
CA VAL A 542 -1.42 35.74 -14.30
C VAL A 542 -2.09 34.64 -15.10
N THR A 543 -1.37 34.10 -16.09
CA THR A 543 -1.74 32.86 -16.78
C THR A 543 -0.59 31.88 -16.63
N GLY A 544 -0.87 30.58 -16.60
CA GLY A 544 0.16 29.58 -16.40
C GLY A 544 -0.29 28.19 -16.81
N GLN A 545 0.66 27.27 -16.80
CA GLN A 545 0.41 25.85 -17.04
C GLN A 545 0.67 25.08 -15.76
N THR A 546 -0.29 24.23 -15.37
CA THR A 546 -0.13 23.31 -14.24
C THR A 546 0.98 22.32 -14.56
N ARG A 547 1.96 22.21 -13.67
CA ARG A 547 2.90 21.10 -13.70
C ARG A 547 2.27 19.92 -12.97
N SER A 548 1.83 18.93 -13.73
CA SER A 548 1.48 17.64 -13.14
C SER A 548 2.73 17.07 -12.46
N ALA A 549 2.61 16.70 -11.18
CA ALA A 549 3.65 15.93 -10.52
C ALA A 549 3.87 14.62 -11.31
N ALA A 550 5.13 14.22 -11.51
CA ALA A 550 5.44 12.91 -12.07
C ALA A 550 4.84 11.85 -11.15
N HIS A 551 3.87 11.08 -11.66
CA HIS A 551 3.18 10.09 -10.85
C HIS A 551 4.13 8.90 -10.60
N PRO A 552 4.35 8.46 -9.36
CA PRO A 552 5.27 7.36 -9.04
C PRO A 552 4.62 5.99 -9.31
N TRP A 553 3.81 5.86 -10.36
CA TRP A 553 3.19 4.58 -10.74
C TRP A 553 4.22 3.56 -11.20
N GLY A 554 5.43 3.99 -11.58
CA GLY A 554 6.51 3.09 -11.98
C GLY A 554 6.80 2.00 -10.94
N TRP A 555 6.75 2.34 -9.65
CA TRP A 555 6.99 1.38 -8.57
C TRP A 555 5.80 0.47 -8.31
N LEU A 556 4.57 0.97 -8.46
CA LEU A 556 3.35 0.15 -8.36
C LEU A 556 3.24 -0.83 -9.52
N ILE A 557 3.54 -0.39 -10.75
CA ILE A 557 3.56 -1.22 -11.95
C ILE A 557 4.68 -2.26 -11.85
N ALA A 558 5.88 -1.87 -11.41
CA ALA A 558 6.98 -2.81 -11.18
C ALA A 558 6.65 -3.85 -10.09
N GLY A 559 6.00 -3.42 -9.00
CA GLY A 559 5.54 -4.31 -7.93
C GLY A 559 4.46 -5.29 -8.40
N LEU A 560 3.49 -4.81 -9.18
CA LEU A 560 2.44 -5.65 -9.77
C LEU A 560 3.02 -6.64 -10.79
N LEU A 561 3.98 -6.22 -11.62
CA LEU A 561 4.68 -7.10 -12.57
C LEU A 561 5.52 -8.16 -11.85
N ALA A 562 6.24 -7.79 -10.78
CA ALA A 562 7.01 -8.74 -9.98
C ALA A 562 6.08 -9.76 -9.29
N MET A 563 4.93 -9.32 -8.79
CA MET A 563 3.93 -10.21 -8.18
C MET A 563 3.28 -11.14 -9.21
N ALA A 564 2.97 -10.65 -10.42
CA ALA A 564 2.47 -11.48 -11.51
C ALA A 564 3.51 -12.54 -11.94
N LEU A 565 4.78 -12.16 -12.09
CA LEU A 565 5.87 -13.09 -12.41
C LEU A 565 6.08 -14.14 -11.31
N PHE A 566 5.96 -13.75 -10.04
CA PHE A 566 6.04 -14.67 -8.90
C PHE A 566 4.86 -15.66 -8.89
N LEU A 567 3.64 -15.20 -9.14
CA LEU A 567 2.45 -16.05 -9.21
C LEU A 567 2.54 -17.04 -10.39
N ILE A 568 3.05 -16.60 -11.55
CA ILE A 568 3.29 -17.47 -12.72
C ILE A 568 4.38 -18.50 -12.39
N GLY A 569 5.49 -18.10 -11.77
CA GLY A 569 6.56 -19.01 -11.36
C GLY A 569 6.10 -20.05 -10.31
N ALA A 570 5.29 -19.64 -9.35
CA ALA A 570 4.69 -20.53 -8.35
C ALA A 570 3.68 -21.50 -8.97
N PHE A 571 2.87 -21.05 -9.94
CA PHE A 571 1.95 -21.89 -10.70
C PHE A 571 2.69 -22.95 -11.52
N VAL A 572 3.76 -22.56 -12.25
CA VAL A 572 4.59 -23.49 -13.04
C VAL A 572 5.35 -24.48 -12.16
N ALA A 573 5.88 -24.04 -11.01
CA ALA A 573 6.57 -24.92 -10.05
C ALA A 573 5.60 -25.88 -9.33
N GLY A 574 4.38 -25.43 -9.04
CA GLY A 574 3.30 -26.26 -8.50
C GLY A 574 2.79 -27.30 -9.49
N TYR A 575 2.66 -26.93 -10.77
CA TYR A 575 2.25 -27.82 -11.86
C TYR A 575 3.29 -28.92 -12.13
N ARG A 576 4.59 -28.59 -12.15
CA ARG A 576 5.67 -29.57 -12.37
C ARG A 576 5.87 -30.57 -11.23
N ARG A 577 5.57 -30.20 -9.97
CA ARG A 577 5.72 -31.11 -8.81
C ARG A 577 4.57 -32.10 -8.65
N ARG A 578 3.35 -31.78 -9.11
CA ARG A 578 2.21 -32.71 -9.05
C ARG A 578 2.27 -33.84 -10.09
N HIS A 579 3.12 -33.74 -11.11
CA HIS A 579 3.14 -34.69 -12.23
C HIS A 579 4.39 -35.60 -12.33
N ARG A 580 5.27 -35.66 -11.31
CA ARG A 580 6.26 -36.76 -11.22
C ARG A 580 5.62 -37.98 -10.56
N ARG A 581 4.94 -38.80 -11.37
CA ARG A 581 4.38 -40.10 -10.96
C ARG A 581 5.52 -41.07 -10.69
N VAL A 582 5.57 -41.64 -9.48
CA VAL A 582 6.55 -42.66 -9.09
C VAL A 582 5.91 -44.03 -9.31
N VAL A 583 6.19 -44.63 -10.46
CA VAL A 583 5.93 -46.06 -10.71
C VAL A 583 6.97 -46.85 -9.93
N ASP A 584 6.54 -47.82 -9.14
CA ASP A 584 7.45 -48.77 -8.50
C ASP A 584 7.89 -49.83 -9.53
N PRO A 585 9.17 -49.85 -9.96
CA PRO A 585 9.64 -50.78 -10.99
C PRO A 585 9.48 -52.25 -10.58
N ALA A 586 9.51 -52.55 -9.29
CA ALA A 586 9.42 -53.94 -8.79
C ALA A 586 8.00 -54.51 -8.82
N LEU A 587 6.98 -53.66 -9.01
CA LEU A 587 5.56 -54.04 -8.96
C LEU A 587 4.85 -53.77 -10.30
N THR A 588 5.59 -53.43 -11.36
CA THR A 588 5.01 -53.00 -12.65
C THR A 588 4.23 -54.13 -13.34
N ASP A 589 4.65 -55.38 -13.16
CA ASP A 589 3.99 -56.57 -13.72
C ASP A 589 2.96 -57.20 -12.76
N ILE A 590 2.70 -56.58 -11.60
CA ILE A 590 1.74 -57.10 -10.60
C ILE A 590 0.41 -56.33 -10.75
N PRO A 591 -0.69 -56.99 -11.15
CA PRO A 591 -2.00 -56.36 -11.32
C PRO A 591 -2.49 -55.62 -10.08
N VAL A 592 -2.36 -56.23 -8.90
CA VAL A 592 -2.77 -55.60 -7.63
C VAL A 592 -1.80 -55.95 -6.52
N SER A 593 -1.29 -54.93 -5.83
CA SER A 593 -0.54 -55.06 -4.58
C SER A 593 -1.16 -54.20 -3.50
N VAL A 594 -1.69 -54.82 -2.46
CA VAL A 594 -2.27 -54.16 -1.29
C VAL A 594 -1.29 -54.32 -0.13
N GLU A 595 -0.86 -53.22 0.47
CA GLU A 595 0.11 -53.22 1.57
C GLU A 595 -0.43 -52.46 2.78
N ARG A 596 -0.62 -53.19 3.89
CA ARG A 596 -1.01 -52.66 5.21
C ARG A 596 -2.22 -51.71 5.17
N LEU A 597 -3.20 -52.05 4.35
CA LEU A 597 -4.33 -51.20 4.05
C LEU A 597 -5.29 -51.11 5.23
N SER A 598 -5.58 -49.90 5.68
CA SER A 598 -6.66 -49.65 6.63
C SER A 598 -7.56 -48.51 6.18
N LYS A 599 -8.87 -48.67 6.40
CA LYS A 599 -9.89 -47.64 6.15
C LYS A 599 -10.80 -47.47 7.36
N GLU A 600 -10.80 -46.26 7.88
CA GLU A 600 -11.69 -45.77 8.93
C GLU A 600 -12.55 -44.64 8.35
N TYR A 601 -13.87 -44.72 8.55
CA TYR A 601 -14.82 -43.68 8.19
C TYR A 601 -14.88 -42.59 9.27
N ALA A 602 -15.48 -41.45 8.94
CA ALA A 602 -15.44 -40.26 9.81
C ALA A 602 -16.15 -40.44 11.16
N ASP A 603 -17.05 -41.42 11.24
CA ASP A 603 -17.76 -41.86 12.45
C ASP A 603 -16.92 -42.79 13.35
N GLY A 604 -15.68 -43.10 12.95
CA GLY A 604 -14.78 -44.01 13.66
C GLY A 604 -14.97 -45.49 13.30
N TYR A 605 -15.89 -45.83 12.38
CA TYR A 605 -16.06 -47.21 11.94
C TYR A 605 -14.89 -47.67 11.06
N ARG A 606 -14.17 -48.69 11.50
CA ARG A 606 -13.05 -49.28 10.77
C ARG A 606 -13.52 -50.43 9.89
N ALA A 607 -13.66 -50.16 8.60
CA ALA A 607 -14.17 -51.11 7.62
C ALA A 607 -13.09 -52.01 7.00
N VAL A 608 -11.83 -51.58 6.99
CA VAL A 608 -10.67 -52.39 6.57
C VAL A 608 -9.54 -52.13 7.56
N ASP A 609 -8.83 -53.16 8.00
CA ASP A 609 -7.81 -53.07 9.03
C ASP A 609 -6.58 -53.95 8.73
N ASP A 610 -5.48 -53.31 8.33
CA ASP A 610 -4.15 -53.88 8.09
C ASP A 610 -4.13 -55.06 7.09
N VAL A 611 -4.87 -54.93 5.99
CA VAL A 611 -4.95 -55.96 4.94
C VAL A 611 -3.74 -55.88 4.01
N THR A 612 -3.11 -57.03 3.74
CA THR A 612 -1.97 -57.15 2.82
C THR A 612 -2.11 -58.39 1.96
N PHE A 613 -2.19 -58.24 0.63
CA PHE A 613 -2.20 -59.35 -0.32
C PHE A 613 -1.79 -58.88 -1.72
N ARG A 614 -1.48 -59.83 -2.61
CA ARG A 614 -1.14 -59.57 -4.01
C ARG A 614 -1.98 -60.43 -4.93
N VAL A 615 -2.24 -59.91 -6.12
CA VAL A 615 -2.88 -60.62 -7.22
C VAL A 615 -1.90 -60.67 -8.38
N GLU A 616 -1.59 -61.88 -8.83
CA GLU A 616 -0.66 -62.13 -9.92
C GLU A 616 -1.38 -62.13 -11.29
N PRO A 617 -0.65 -61.91 -12.41
CA PRO A 617 -1.21 -61.96 -13.76
C PRO A 617 -1.94 -63.27 -14.08
N GLY A 618 -3.08 -63.17 -14.78
CA GLY A 618 -3.88 -64.32 -15.23
C GLY A 618 -4.70 -65.01 -14.13
N GLN A 619 -4.64 -64.54 -12.88
CA GLN A 619 -5.44 -65.09 -11.80
C GLN A 619 -6.90 -64.62 -11.87
N ILE A 620 -7.83 -65.54 -11.59
CA ILE A 620 -9.18 -65.21 -11.13
C ILE A 620 -9.17 -65.31 -9.60
N VAL A 621 -9.31 -64.18 -8.93
CA VAL A 621 -9.25 -64.05 -7.47
C VAL A 621 -10.61 -63.72 -6.90
N GLY A 622 -11.09 -64.58 -5.99
CA GLY A 622 -12.33 -64.36 -5.23
C GLY A 622 -12.05 -63.70 -3.88
N LEU A 623 -12.54 -62.48 -3.68
CA LEU A 623 -12.60 -61.82 -2.38
C LEU A 623 -13.84 -62.34 -1.62
N LEU A 624 -13.61 -63.20 -0.65
CA LEU A 624 -14.63 -63.98 0.04
C LEU A 624 -14.85 -63.49 1.47
N GLY A 625 -16.09 -63.48 1.96
CA GLY A 625 -16.42 -63.11 3.33
C GLY A 625 -17.90 -62.79 3.51
N PRO A 626 -18.44 -62.75 4.74
CA PRO A 626 -19.85 -62.41 4.94
C PRO A 626 -20.13 -60.94 4.57
N ASN A 627 -21.41 -60.58 4.56
CA ASN A 627 -21.81 -59.18 4.44
C ASN A 627 -21.23 -58.37 5.61
N GLY A 628 -20.67 -57.20 5.32
CA GLY A 628 -19.97 -56.38 6.32
C GLY A 628 -18.51 -56.75 6.58
N ALA A 629 -17.93 -57.73 5.86
CA ALA A 629 -16.51 -58.10 6.02
C ALA A 629 -15.48 -57.06 5.52
N GLY A 630 -15.94 -55.97 4.88
CA GLY A 630 -15.07 -54.91 4.33
C GLY A 630 -14.78 -54.99 2.84
N LYS A 631 -15.31 -56.01 2.13
CA LYS A 631 -15.06 -56.29 0.69
C LYS A 631 -15.30 -55.09 -0.22
N THR A 632 -16.52 -54.54 -0.23
CA THR A 632 -16.87 -53.36 -1.05
C THR A 632 -16.04 -52.13 -0.68
N THR A 633 -15.68 -51.93 0.60
CA THR A 633 -14.81 -50.81 1.00
C THR A 633 -13.39 -50.99 0.46
N LEU A 634 -12.88 -52.22 0.45
CA LEU A 634 -11.58 -52.54 -0.14
C LEU A 634 -11.59 -52.31 -1.66
N LEU A 635 -12.62 -52.79 -2.37
CA LEU A 635 -12.77 -52.56 -3.81
C LEU A 635 -12.91 -51.07 -4.16
N ARG A 636 -13.73 -50.31 -3.42
CA ARG A 636 -13.84 -48.84 -3.59
C ARG A 636 -12.50 -48.13 -3.40
N THR A 637 -11.67 -48.62 -2.47
CA THR A 637 -10.33 -48.08 -2.26
C THR A 637 -9.39 -48.45 -3.41
N LEU A 638 -9.51 -49.65 -3.98
CA LEU A 638 -8.75 -50.11 -5.15
C LEU A 638 -8.98 -49.25 -6.39
N MET A 639 -10.18 -48.71 -6.52
CA MET A 639 -10.62 -47.90 -7.65
C MET A 639 -10.37 -46.41 -7.43
N GLY A 640 -9.79 -46.03 -6.28
CA GLY A 640 -9.59 -44.62 -5.91
C GLY A 640 -10.87 -43.85 -5.63
N LEU A 641 -12.02 -44.51 -5.47
CA LEU A 641 -13.30 -43.87 -5.13
C LEU A 641 -13.32 -43.40 -3.68
N ILE A 642 -12.58 -44.09 -2.80
CA ILE A 642 -12.40 -43.74 -1.39
C ILE A 642 -10.90 -43.79 -1.08
N ALA A 643 -10.38 -42.76 -0.41
CA ALA A 643 -8.98 -42.73 0.02
C ALA A 643 -8.78 -43.62 1.27
N PRO A 644 -7.68 -44.40 1.35
CA PRO A 644 -7.33 -45.16 2.55
C PRO A 644 -6.96 -44.22 3.71
N THR A 645 -7.16 -44.69 4.94
CA THR A 645 -6.71 -43.97 6.14
C THR A 645 -5.21 -44.19 6.37
N SER A 646 -4.72 -45.41 6.10
CA SER A 646 -3.31 -45.77 6.09
C SER A 646 -3.05 -46.96 5.18
N GLY A 647 -1.78 -47.21 4.86
CA GLY A 647 -1.39 -48.22 3.86
C GLY A 647 -1.49 -47.69 2.44
N SER A 648 -1.25 -48.57 1.47
CA SER A 648 -1.29 -48.22 0.05
C SER A 648 -1.77 -49.37 -0.81
N ILE A 649 -2.45 -49.03 -1.91
CA ILE A 649 -2.77 -49.94 -2.99
C ILE A 649 -2.00 -49.49 -4.22
N ARG A 650 -1.34 -50.43 -4.89
CA ARG A 650 -0.70 -50.22 -6.19
C ARG A 650 -1.31 -51.14 -7.22
N VAL A 651 -1.51 -50.64 -8.43
CA VAL A 651 -1.93 -51.41 -9.60
C VAL A 651 -0.85 -51.17 -10.65
N PHE A 652 -0.25 -52.25 -11.18
CA PHE A 652 0.87 -52.19 -12.14
C PHE A 652 1.97 -51.20 -11.72
N GLY A 653 2.35 -51.21 -10.43
CA GLY A 653 3.40 -50.36 -9.84
C GLY A 653 2.98 -48.91 -9.56
N GLU A 654 1.86 -48.43 -10.10
CA GLU A 654 1.32 -47.09 -9.84
C GLU A 654 0.48 -47.06 -8.56
N LEU A 655 0.70 -46.05 -7.72
CA LEU A 655 -0.10 -45.82 -6.51
C LEU A 655 -1.53 -45.40 -6.89
N ILE A 656 -2.52 -46.05 -6.28
CA ILE A 656 -3.93 -45.68 -6.45
C ILE A 656 -4.26 -44.44 -5.63
N GLU A 657 -4.66 -43.39 -6.33
CA GLU A 657 -5.22 -42.15 -5.82
C GLU A 657 -6.45 -41.77 -6.68
N PRO A 658 -7.36 -40.90 -6.19
CA PRO A 658 -8.50 -40.45 -7.00
C PRO A 658 -8.03 -39.87 -8.35
N GLY A 659 -8.44 -40.52 -9.45
CA GLY A 659 -8.06 -40.13 -10.82
C GLY A 659 -6.69 -40.64 -11.30
N ALA A 660 -6.12 -41.67 -10.67
CA ALA A 660 -4.87 -42.29 -11.12
C ALA A 660 -4.95 -42.79 -12.57
N SER A 661 -3.89 -42.55 -13.37
CA SER A 661 -3.84 -42.95 -14.79
C SER A 661 -4.00 -44.44 -15.00
N VAL A 662 -3.44 -45.25 -14.10
CA VAL A 662 -3.51 -46.71 -14.21
C VAL A 662 -4.93 -47.26 -14.17
N LEU A 663 -5.91 -46.52 -13.63
CA LEU A 663 -7.32 -46.93 -13.64
C LEU A 663 -7.88 -47.06 -15.07
N SER A 664 -7.26 -46.44 -16.07
CA SER A 664 -7.60 -46.66 -17.49
C SER A 664 -7.32 -48.08 -17.99
N ARG A 665 -6.45 -48.84 -17.29
CA ARG A 665 -6.13 -50.25 -17.53
C ARG A 665 -7.01 -51.19 -16.70
N THR A 666 -8.01 -50.66 -16.00
CA THR A 666 -8.87 -51.41 -15.09
C THR A 666 -10.34 -51.31 -15.50
N GLY A 667 -10.98 -52.46 -15.69
CA GLY A 667 -12.42 -52.59 -15.90
C GLY A 667 -13.13 -52.73 -14.57
N VAL A 668 -14.26 -52.06 -14.39
CA VAL A 668 -14.93 -51.97 -13.08
C VAL A 668 -16.43 -52.17 -13.19
N PHE A 669 -16.97 -52.99 -12.28
CA PHE A 669 -18.40 -53.10 -12.00
C PHE A 669 -18.63 -53.18 -10.48
N VAL A 670 -19.06 -52.09 -9.86
CA VAL A 670 -19.33 -51.97 -8.41
C VAL A 670 -20.58 -51.12 -8.20
N GLU A 671 -21.46 -51.49 -7.26
CA GLU A 671 -22.72 -50.77 -6.92
C GLU A 671 -23.78 -50.68 -8.04
N GLY A 672 -23.79 -51.66 -8.94
CA GLY A 672 -24.76 -51.72 -10.03
C GLY A 672 -24.37 -50.86 -11.24
N PRO A 673 -24.92 -51.14 -12.43
CA PRO A 673 -24.25 -50.73 -13.67
C PRO A 673 -24.60 -49.33 -14.18
N GLY A 674 -25.46 -48.59 -13.48
CA GLY A 674 -25.87 -47.23 -13.88
C GLY A 674 -26.55 -47.14 -15.26
N LEU A 675 -27.07 -48.25 -15.79
CA LEU A 675 -27.61 -48.33 -17.15
C LEU A 675 -28.88 -47.49 -17.30
N LEU A 676 -28.96 -46.72 -18.39
CA LEU A 676 -30.12 -45.93 -18.76
C LEU A 676 -31.20 -46.84 -19.38
N PRO A 677 -32.36 -47.05 -18.71
CA PRO A 677 -33.33 -48.08 -19.10
C PRO A 677 -34.01 -47.81 -20.45
N HIS A 678 -34.08 -46.54 -20.87
CA HIS A 678 -34.75 -46.14 -22.11
C HIS A 678 -33.85 -46.28 -23.35
N LEU A 679 -32.54 -46.45 -23.18
CA LEU A 679 -31.58 -46.65 -24.27
C LEU A 679 -31.40 -48.15 -24.59
N SER A 680 -30.95 -48.46 -25.80
CA SER A 680 -30.52 -49.82 -26.14
C SER A 680 -29.24 -50.20 -25.38
N GLY A 681 -28.94 -51.49 -25.28
CA GLY A 681 -27.68 -51.93 -24.70
C GLY A 681 -26.47 -51.35 -25.44
N ARG A 682 -26.48 -51.33 -26.78
CA ARG A 682 -25.42 -50.73 -27.60
C ARG A 682 -25.26 -49.23 -27.33
N ALA A 683 -26.38 -48.51 -27.18
CA ALA A 683 -26.34 -47.07 -26.88
C ALA A 683 -25.82 -46.77 -25.47
N ASN A 684 -26.11 -47.64 -24.48
CA ASN A 684 -25.53 -47.52 -23.14
C ASN A 684 -24.01 -47.67 -23.16
N LEU A 685 -23.48 -48.70 -23.85
CA LEU A 685 -22.04 -48.93 -23.95
C LEU A 685 -21.31 -47.77 -24.65
N ARG A 686 -21.86 -47.27 -25.77
CA ARG A 686 -21.28 -46.12 -26.49
C ARG A 686 -21.30 -44.85 -25.64
N LEU A 687 -22.39 -44.60 -24.92
CA LEU A 687 -22.50 -43.43 -24.05
C LEU A 687 -21.48 -43.50 -22.91
N PHE A 688 -21.34 -44.68 -22.29
CA PHE A 688 -20.35 -44.90 -21.24
C PHE A 688 -18.93 -44.67 -21.75
N TRP A 689 -18.57 -45.25 -22.91
CA TRP A 689 -17.25 -45.06 -23.51
C TRP A 689 -16.96 -43.59 -23.84
N ALA A 690 -17.91 -42.91 -24.48
CA ALA A 690 -17.78 -41.49 -24.82
C ALA A 690 -17.55 -40.61 -23.57
N ALA A 691 -18.17 -40.96 -22.44
CA ALA A 691 -17.96 -40.24 -21.17
C ALA A 691 -16.54 -40.39 -20.61
N THR A 692 -15.78 -41.41 -21.02
CA THR A 692 -14.36 -41.56 -20.66
C THR A 692 -13.44 -40.59 -21.41
N GLY A 693 -13.90 -40.03 -22.54
CA GLY A 693 -13.12 -39.14 -23.41
C GLY A 693 -12.05 -39.86 -24.24
N ARG A 694 -12.06 -41.21 -24.27
CA ARG A 694 -11.12 -42.04 -25.05
C ARG A 694 -11.57 -42.19 -26.51
N PRO A 695 -10.65 -42.41 -27.46
CA PRO A 695 -10.98 -42.67 -28.87
C PRO A 695 -11.91 -43.88 -29.04
N ASP A 696 -12.85 -43.83 -29.99
CA ASP A 696 -13.85 -44.90 -30.20
C ASP A 696 -13.23 -46.22 -30.71
N ASP A 697 -12.07 -46.16 -31.37
CA ASP A 697 -11.33 -47.32 -31.86
C ASP A 697 -10.65 -48.13 -30.75
N GLU A 698 -10.40 -47.53 -29.59
CA GLU A 698 -9.86 -48.21 -28.40
C GLU A 698 -10.91 -48.99 -27.60
N ALA A 699 -12.20 -48.91 -27.95
CA ALA A 699 -13.28 -49.47 -27.14
C ALA A 699 -13.44 -50.99 -27.25
N ASP A 700 -12.99 -51.59 -28.35
CA ASP A 700 -13.16 -53.01 -28.68
C ASP A 700 -14.60 -53.54 -28.46
N PHE A 701 -15.59 -52.75 -28.91
CA PHE A 701 -17.02 -53.02 -28.66
C PHE A 701 -17.45 -54.42 -29.08
N GLU A 702 -17.02 -54.89 -30.25
CA GLU A 702 -17.48 -56.18 -30.79
C GLU A 702 -16.94 -57.36 -29.97
N THR A 703 -15.67 -57.31 -29.56
CA THR A 703 -15.04 -58.34 -28.70
C THR A 703 -15.69 -58.37 -27.32
N ALA A 704 -15.94 -57.21 -26.69
CA ALA A 704 -16.62 -57.13 -25.40
C ALA A 704 -18.07 -57.66 -25.47
N LEU A 705 -18.77 -57.43 -26.59
CA LEU A 705 -20.13 -57.93 -26.84
C LEU A 705 -20.17 -59.43 -27.12
N GLU A 706 -19.19 -59.96 -27.86
CA GLU A 706 -19.02 -61.39 -28.11
C GLU A 706 -18.80 -62.13 -26.79
N ILE A 707 -17.86 -61.65 -25.96
CA ILE A 707 -17.54 -62.24 -24.66
C ILE A 707 -18.76 -62.21 -23.73
N ALA A 708 -19.52 -61.11 -23.71
CA ALA A 708 -20.72 -60.98 -22.87
C ALA A 708 -21.94 -61.80 -23.34
N GLY A 709 -21.94 -62.30 -24.58
CA GLY A 709 -22.96 -63.25 -25.08
C GLY A 709 -24.39 -62.71 -25.13
N LEU A 710 -24.60 -61.43 -25.48
CA LEU A 710 -25.94 -60.80 -25.54
C LEU A 710 -26.65 -60.92 -26.90
N GLY A 711 -25.91 -61.24 -27.97
CA GLY A 711 -26.44 -61.41 -29.32
C GLY A 711 -27.31 -60.24 -29.81
N ALA A 712 -28.37 -60.54 -30.57
CA ALA A 712 -29.28 -59.53 -31.13
C ALA A 712 -30.05 -58.72 -30.08
N SER A 713 -30.05 -59.14 -28.81
CA SER A 713 -30.73 -58.41 -27.73
C SER A 713 -30.08 -57.06 -27.43
N ILE A 714 -28.83 -56.84 -27.84
CA ILE A 714 -28.08 -55.59 -27.60
C ILE A 714 -28.77 -54.34 -28.18
N GLU A 715 -29.57 -54.53 -29.24
CA GLU A 715 -30.32 -53.45 -29.89
C GLU A 715 -31.65 -53.11 -29.19
N ARG A 716 -32.12 -53.98 -28.27
CA ARG A 716 -33.34 -53.74 -27.49
C ARG A 716 -33.06 -52.78 -26.32
N ARG A 717 -34.09 -52.02 -25.93
CA ARG A 717 -34.02 -51.10 -24.78
C ARG A 717 -33.79 -51.86 -23.47
N VAL A 718 -32.87 -51.38 -22.64
CA VAL A 718 -32.44 -52.05 -21.40
C VAL A 718 -33.58 -52.28 -20.41
N LYS A 719 -34.63 -51.44 -20.41
CA LYS A 719 -35.83 -51.66 -19.58
C LYS A 719 -36.55 -52.99 -19.85
N THR A 720 -36.28 -53.63 -20.99
CA THR A 720 -36.86 -54.94 -21.38
C THR A 720 -35.95 -56.12 -21.05
N TYR A 721 -34.80 -55.87 -20.42
CA TYR A 721 -33.81 -56.90 -20.09
C TYR A 721 -34.18 -57.60 -18.79
N SER A 722 -33.93 -58.91 -18.73
CA SER A 722 -33.93 -59.65 -17.45
C SER A 722 -32.77 -59.16 -16.57
N GLN A 723 -32.78 -59.57 -15.30
CA GLN A 723 -31.67 -59.28 -14.38
C GLN A 723 -30.33 -59.82 -14.91
N GLY A 724 -30.27 -61.09 -15.36
CA GLY A 724 -29.07 -61.65 -15.97
C GLY A 724 -28.60 -60.95 -17.24
N MET A 725 -29.52 -60.45 -18.07
CA MET A 725 -29.15 -59.66 -19.25
C MET A 725 -28.57 -58.28 -18.87
N ARG A 726 -29.11 -57.63 -17.83
CA ARG A 726 -28.55 -56.36 -17.32
C ARG A 726 -27.15 -56.59 -16.72
N GLN A 727 -26.96 -57.70 -16.05
CA GLN A 727 -25.67 -58.09 -15.46
C GLN A 727 -24.61 -58.38 -16.52
N ARG A 728 -24.96 -59.10 -17.59
CA ARG A 728 -24.05 -59.31 -18.73
C ARG A 728 -23.70 -58.00 -19.44
N LEU A 729 -24.67 -57.10 -19.59
CA LEU A 729 -24.40 -55.78 -20.18
C LEU A 729 -23.48 -54.94 -19.30
N ALA A 730 -23.63 -55.02 -17.98
CA ALA A 730 -22.73 -54.40 -17.01
C ALA A 730 -21.28 -54.88 -17.14
N ILE A 731 -21.11 -56.19 -17.30
CA ILE A 731 -19.80 -56.80 -17.45
C ILE A 731 -19.21 -56.47 -18.82
N ALA A 732 -20.02 -56.46 -19.88
CA ALA A 732 -19.60 -55.96 -21.19
C ALA A 732 -19.09 -54.50 -21.09
N GLN A 733 -19.79 -53.66 -20.32
CA GLN A 733 -19.38 -52.28 -20.06
C GLN A 733 -18.04 -52.19 -19.34
N ALA A 734 -17.80 -53.06 -18.34
CA ALA A 734 -16.53 -53.15 -17.63
C ALA A 734 -15.39 -53.70 -18.49
N MET A 735 -15.69 -54.48 -19.55
CA MET A 735 -14.72 -55.06 -20.48
C MET A 735 -14.35 -54.15 -21.66
N LEU A 736 -15.00 -52.99 -21.84
CA LEU A 736 -14.66 -52.07 -22.93
C LEU A 736 -13.19 -51.63 -22.84
N GLY A 737 -12.49 -51.69 -23.97
CA GLY A 737 -11.03 -51.49 -24.06
C GLY A 737 -10.18 -52.64 -23.50
N LEU A 738 -10.81 -53.80 -23.25
CA LEU A 738 -10.21 -55.06 -22.83
C LEU A 738 -9.13 -54.91 -21.74
N PRO A 739 -9.46 -54.28 -20.60
CA PRO A 739 -8.52 -53.94 -19.55
C PRO A 739 -7.80 -55.17 -18.98
N GLU A 740 -6.53 -54.98 -18.61
CA GLU A 740 -5.67 -56.04 -18.08
C GLU A 740 -6.14 -56.55 -16.71
N LEU A 741 -6.85 -55.72 -15.95
CA LEU A 741 -7.47 -56.05 -14.67
C LEU A 741 -8.98 -55.77 -14.70
N LEU A 742 -9.80 -56.75 -14.37
CA LEU A 742 -11.25 -56.61 -14.22
C LEU A 742 -11.66 -56.75 -12.75
N ILE A 743 -12.42 -55.79 -12.21
CA ILE A 743 -12.87 -55.77 -10.81
C ILE A 743 -14.40 -55.80 -10.76
N LEU A 744 -14.97 -56.82 -10.12
CA LEU A 744 -16.41 -57.07 -10.07
C LEU A 744 -16.89 -57.21 -8.62
N ASP A 745 -17.86 -56.41 -8.19
CA ASP A 745 -18.49 -56.55 -6.87
C ASP A 745 -19.78 -57.38 -6.98
N GLU A 746 -19.80 -58.58 -6.38
CA GLU A 746 -20.94 -59.52 -6.33
C GLU A 746 -21.59 -59.77 -7.71
N PRO A 747 -20.82 -60.23 -8.73
CA PRO A 747 -21.29 -60.31 -10.11
C PRO A 747 -22.41 -61.34 -10.35
N ALA A 748 -22.60 -62.33 -9.48
CA ALA A 748 -23.64 -63.34 -9.61
C ALA A 748 -24.89 -63.08 -8.74
N ASN A 749 -24.94 -61.96 -8.02
CA ASN A 749 -26.03 -61.68 -7.10
C ASN A 749 -27.39 -61.57 -7.82
N GLY A 750 -28.37 -62.37 -7.39
CA GLY A 750 -29.72 -62.43 -7.95
C GLY A 750 -29.80 -63.01 -9.37
N LEU A 751 -28.85 -63.86 -9.74
CA LEU A 751 -28.91 -64.69 -10.96
C LEU A 751 -29.43 -66.09 -10.63
N ASP A 752 -30.22 -66.67 -11.55
CA ASP A 752 -30.62 -68.08 -11.44
C ASP A 752 -29.42 -69.03 -11.72
N PRO A 753 -29.39 -70.27 -11.21
CA PRO A 753 -28.23 -71.16 -11.35
C PRO A 753 -27.67 -71.33 -12.78
N PRO A 754 -28.49 -71.45 -13.85
CA PRO A 754 -27.96 -71.50 -15.22
C PRO A 754 -27.23 -70.21 -15.64
N GLN A 755 -27.70 -69.04 -15.17
CA GLN A 755 -27.10 -67.74 -15.47
C GLN A 755 -25.76 -67.55 -14.73
N ILE A 756 -25.59 -68.16 -13.55
CA ILE A 756 -24.32 -68.18 -12.80
C ILE A 756 -23.27 -69.03 -13.54
N ILE A 757 -23.66 -70.19 -14.07
CA ILE A 757 -22.77 -71.05 -14.86
C ILE A 757 -22.29 -70.32 -16.12
N GLU A 758 -23.20 -69.67 -16.85
CA GLU A 758 -22.85 -68.87 -18.03
C GLU A 758 -21.92 -67.70 -17.67
N MET A 759 -22.17 -67.02 -16.54
CA MET A 759 -21.31 -65.94 -16.06
C MET A 759 -19.88 -66.41 -15.78
N ARG A 760 -19.76 -67.55 -15.11
CA ARG A 760 -18.47 -68.19 -14.83
C ARG A 760 -17.68 -68.47 -16.11
N GLU A 761 -18.33 -68.99 -17.14
CA GLU A 761 -17.67 -69.23 -18.43
C GLU A 761 -17.15 -67.93 -19.06
N VAL A 762 -17.90 -66.84 -18.97
CA VAL A 762 -17.49 -65.51 -19.46
C VAL A 762 -16.23 -65.03 -18.74
N LEU A 763 -16.19 -65.12 -17.40
CA LEU A 763 -15.03 -64.72 -16.61
C LEU A 763 -13.80 -65.61 -16.87
N ARG A 764 -14.01 -66.92 -17.05
CA ARG A 764 -12.93 -67.87 -17.40
C ARG A 764 -12.35 -67.59 -18.78
N ARG A 765 -13.18 -67.41 -19.81
CA ARG A 765 -12.72 -67.03 -21.15
C ARG A 765 -11.95 -65.72 -21.15
N TYR A 766 -12.39 -64.75 -20.33
CA TYR A 766 -11.67 -63.49 -20.18
C TYR A 766 -10.27 -63.71 -19.57
N ALA A 767 -10.16 -64.52 -18.52
CA ALA A 767 -8.87 -64.79 -17.87
C ALA A 767 -7.91 -65.67 -18.71
N GLU A 768 -8.44 -66.61 -19.50
CA GLU A 768 -7.65 -67.47 -20.42
C GLU A 768 -6.85 -66.66 -21.46
N THR A 769 -7.25 -65.40 -21.72
CA THR A 769 -6.50 -64.47 -22.58
C THR A 769 -5.31 -63.79 -21.88
N GLY A 770 -4.95 -64.21 -20.67
CA GLY A 770 -3.84 -63.68 -19.87
C GLY A 770 -4.21 -62.48 -18.99
N ARG A 771 -5.49 -62.13 -18.89
CA ARG A 771 -6.01 -61.01 -18.10
C ARG A 771 -6.40 -61.44 -16.69
N THR A 772 -6.37 -60.52 -15.75
CA THR A 772 -6.65 -60.80 -14.33
C THR A 772 -8.07 -60.38 -13.96
N VAL A 773 -8.76 -61.19 -13.17
CA VAL A 773 -10.11 -60.89 -12.66
C VAL A 773 -10.10 -60.93 -11.13
N LEU A 774 -10.54 -59.85 -10.48
CA LEU A 774 -10.79 -59.76 -9.05
C LEU A 774 -12.28 -59.59 -8.82
N LEU A 775 -12.93 -60.59 -8.23
CA LEU A 775 -14.36 -60.55 -7.95
C LEU A 775 -14.64 -60.70 -6.46
N SER A 776 -15.62 -59.99 -5.91
CA SER A 776 -16.17 -60.32 -4.59
C SER A 776 -17.34 -61.29 -4.73
N SER A 777 -17.45 -62.24 -3.81
CA SER A 777 -18.64 -63.08 -3.66
C SER A 777 -18.80 -63.47 -2.19
N HIS A 778 -20.04 -63.70 -1.78
CA HIS A 778 -20.39 -64.35 -0.52
C HIS A 778 -20.82 -65.81 -0.72
N LEU A 779 -20.94 -66.27 -1.97
CA LEU A 779 -21.32 -67.63 -2.34
C LEU A 779 -20.06 -68.48 -2.54
N LEU A 780 -19.81 -69.37 -1.58
CA LEU A 780 -18.61 -70.20 -1.54
C LEU A 780 -18.54 -71.16 -2.74
N ASP A 781 -19.63 -71.85 -3.05
CA ASP A 781 -19.74 -72.80 -4.18
C ASP A 781 -19.43 -72.15 -5.53
N GLU A 782 -19.75 -70.86 -5.68
CA GLU A 782 -19.45 -70.11 -6.90
C GLU A 782 -17.95 -69.86 -7.02
N VAL A 783 -17.32 -69.51 -5.91
CA VAL A 783 -15.90 -69.18 -5.81
C VAL A 783 -15.04 -70.43 -6.02
N GLU A 784 -15.41 -71.59 -5.44
CA GLU A 784 -14.63 -72.83 -5.63
C GLU A 784 -14.52 -73.23 -7.10
N GLN A 785 -15.60 -73.02 -7.85
CA GLN A 785 -15.74 -73.50 -9.23
C GLN A 785 -15.29 -72.46 -10.27
N THR A 786 -15.13 -71.19 -9.88
CA THR A 786 -14.78 -70.07 -10.79
C THR A 786 -13.38 -69.52 -10.54
N CYS A 787 -12.94 -69.44 -9.28
CA CYS A 787 -11.72 -68.75 -8.91
C CYS A 787 -10.52 -69.71 -8.84
N SER A 788 -9.37 -69.20 -9.26
CA SER A 788 -8.08 -69.89 -9.09
C SER A 788 -7.50 -69.69 -7.69
N HIS A 789 -7.75 -68.51 -7.11
CA HIS A 789 -7.24 -68.08 -5.82
C HIS A 789 -8.34 -67.35 -5.05
N VAL A 790 -8.23 -67.34 -3.72
CA VAL A 790 -9.17 -66.62 -2.85
C VAL A 790 -8.46 -65.78 -1.81
N VAL A 791 -9.11 -64.69 -1.42
CA VAL A 791 -8.71 -63.80 -0.34
C VAL A 791 -9.89 -63.76 0.63
N VAL A 792 -9.74 -64.39 1.78
CA VAL A 792 -10.82 -64.54 2.77
C VAL A 792 -10.74 -63.40 3.77
N MET A 793 -11.81 -62.62 3.88
CA MET A 793 -11.94 -61.47 4.77
C MET A 793 -13.04 -61.68 5.82
N HIS A 794 -12.78 -61.22 7.05
CA HIS A 794 -13.77 -61.18 8.12
C HIS A 794 -13.54 -59.95 9.00
N LYS A 795 -14.62 -59.21 9.32
CA LYS A 795 -14.60 -57.98 10.15
C LYS A 795 -13.49 -56.98 9.74
N GLY A 796 -13.30 -56.78 8.43
CA GLY A 796 -12.31 -55.85 7.87
C GLY A 796 -10.87 -56.35 7.82
N ARG A 797 -10.58 -57.58 8.29
CA ARG A 797 -9.23 -58.16 8.34
C ARG A 797 -9.09 -59.32 7.37
N LEU A 798 -7.85 -59.56 6.92
CA LEU A 798 -7.49 -60.73 6.12
C LEU A 798 -7.37 -61.95 7.04
N VAL A 799 -8.11 -63.02 6.72
CA VAL A 799 -8.06 -64.31 7.43
C VAL A 799 -7.02 -65.22 6.79
N THR A 800 -7.13 -65.41 5.46
CA THR A 800 -6.17 -66.21 4.67
C THR A 800 -6.23 -65.81 3.20
N SER A 801 -5.18 -66.11 2.44
CA SER A 801 -5.14 -65.92 0.98
C SER A 801 -4.24 -66.97 0.32
N GLY A 802 -4.66 -67.55 -0.80
CA GLY A 802 -3.93 -68.61 -1.50
C GLY A 802 -4.73 -69.22 -2.64
N SER A 803 -4.21 -70.29 -3.25
CA SER A 803 -4.97 -71.02 -4.27
C SER A 803 -6.16 -71.75 -3.63
N VAL A 804 -7.25 -71.93 -4.39
CA VAL A 804 -8.44 -72.66 -3.91
C VAL A 804 -8.06 -74.08 -3.48
N SER A 805 -7.18 -74.76 -4.23
CA SER A 805 -6.72 -76.11 -3.91
C SER A 805 -5.91 -76.21 -2.61
N GLU A 806 -5.12 -75.20 -2.27
CA GLU A 806 -4.34 -75.19 -1.01
C GLU A 806 -5.24 -74.99 0.20
N ILE A 807 -6.26 -74.13 0.07
CA ILE A 807 -7.16 -73.79 1.18
C ILE A 807 -8.15 -74.95 1.45
N VAL A 808 -8.65 -75.61 0.40
CA VAL A 808 -9.49 -76.83 0.52
C VAL A 808 -8.66 -78.04 0.99
N GLY A 809 -7.44 -78.20 0.48
CA GLY A 809 -6.57 -79.36 0.77
C GLY A 809 -5.94 -79.38 2.17
N ALA A 810 -5.96 -78.27 2.91
CA ALA A 810 -5.39 -78.16 4.25
C ALA A 810 -6.21 -78.86 5.36
N VAL A 811 -7.42 -79.36 5.06
CA VAL A 811 -8.27 -80.15 5.99
C VAL A 811 -8.42 -81.58 5.45
N ALA A 812 -7.33 -82.35 5.45
CA ALA A 812 -7.32 -83.72 4.92
C ALA A 812 -7.97 -84.73 5.91
N GLY A 813 -9.28 -84.96 5.75
CA GLY A 813 -10.00 -86.15 6.25
C GLY A 813 -10.01 -87.31 5.23
N PRO A 814 -10.44 -88.52 5.61
CA PRO A 814 -10.39 -89.74 4.78
C PRO A 814 -11.16 -89.63 3.44
N THR A 815 -10.77 -90.43 2.44
CA THR A 815 -11.38 -90.47 1.10
C THR A 815 -12.87 -90.82 1.16
N GLN A 816 -13.72 -89.94 0.63
CA GLN A 816 -15.18 -90.09 0.63
C GLN A 816 -15.70 -90.56 -0.74
N LEU A 817 -16.68 -91.47 -0.76
CA LEU A 817 -17.30 -92.03 -1.96
C LEU A 817 -18.82 -91.88 -1.89
N ALA A 818 -19.44 -91.21 -2.86
CA ALA A 818 -20.90 -91.10 -2.96
C ALA A 818 -21.47 -92.34 -3.69
N VAL A 819 -22.53 -92.94 -3.14
CA VAL A 819 -23.14 -94.18 -3.64
C VAL A 819 -24.67 -94.12 -3.49
N ASP A 820 -25.39 -94.70 -4.44
CA ASP A 820 -26.86 -94.71 -4.44
C ASP A 820 -27.45 -95.72 -3.41
N GLU A 821 -26.72 -96.79 -3.10
CA GLU A 821 -27.11 -97.85 -2.16
C GLU A 821 -26.06 -98.01 -1.03
N PRO A 822 -26.10 -97.16 0.02
CA PRO A 822 -25.03 -97.08 1.02
C PRO A 822 -24.79 -98.39 1.79
N GLU A 823 -25.85 -99.16 2.08
CA GLU A 823 -25.69 -100.43 2.81
C GLU A 823 -24.94 -101.50 2.01
N ARG A 824 -25.14 -101.57 0.69
CA ARG A 824 -24.41 -102.51 -0.18
C ARG A 824 -22.96 -102.08 -0.39
N ALA A 825 -22.70 -100.79 -0.51
CA ALA A 825 -21.34 -100.26 -0.61
C ALA A 825 -20.53 -100.57 0.66
N MET A 826 -21.15 -100.43 1.84
CA MET A 826 -20.52 -100.79 3.13
C MET A 826 -20.20 -102.29 3.22
N ALA A 827 -21.10 -103.17 2.77
CA ALA A 827 -20.84 -104.60 2.74
C ALA A 827 -19.69 -104.98 1.77
N ALA A 828 -19.62 -104.33 0.60
CA ALA A 828 -18.56 -104.56 -0.37
C ALA A 828 -17.18 -104.06 0.12
N LEU A 829 -17.14 -102.89 0.77
CA LEU A 829 -15.92 -102.33 1.35
C LEU A 829 -15.43 -103.18 2.54
N ALA A 830 -16.35 -103.69 3.37
CA ALA A 830 -16.02 -104.61 4.46
C ALA A 830 -15.45 -105.95 3.95
N ALA A 831 -16.03 -106.52 2.88
CA ALA A 831 -15.51 -107.75 2.25
C ALA A 831 -14.12 -107.56 1.62
N ALA A 832 -13.80 -106.33 1.19
CA ALA A 832 -12.47 -105.95 0.71
C ALA A 832 -11.48 -105.54 1.83
N GLY A 833 -11.90 -105.61 3.10
CA GLY A 833 -11.05 -105.30 4.27
C GLY A 833 -10.83 -103.81 4.53
N ILE A 834 -11.62 -102.93 3.90
CA ILE A 834 -11.50 -101.47 4.03
C ILE A 834 -12.45 -100.99 5.14
N ARG A 835 -11.91 -100.29 6.14
CA ARG A 835 -12.73 -99.62 7.17
C ARG A 835 -13.39 -98.38 6.58
N ALA A 836 -14.71 -98.33 6.60
CA ALA A 836 -15.51 -97.20 6.16
C ALA A 836 -16.62 -96.92 7.19
N GLU A 837 -17.15 -95.70 7.20
CA GLU A 837 -18.32 -95.30 7.97
C GLU A 837 -19.27 -94.48 7.07
N PRO A 838 -20.60 -94.65 7.19
CA PRO A 838 -21.53 -93.83 6.42
C PRO A 838 -21.55 -92.41 6.98
N ILE A 839 -21.30 -91.42 6.12
CA ILE A 839 -21.38 -89.99 6.42
C ILE A 839 -22.38 -89.32 5.47
N SER A 840 -23.04 -88.27 5.94
CA SER A 840 -24.18 -87.67 5.23
C SER A 840 -23.81 -86.62 4.18
N ALA A 841 -22.56 -86.11 4.12
CA ALA A 841 -22.14 -85.06 3.17
C ALA A 841 -20.61 -84.90 3.00
N ARG A 842 -20.20 -84.19 1.94
CA ARG A 842 -18.80 -83.90 1.52
C ARG A 842 -18.31 -82.58 2.13
N HIS A 843 -17.05 -82.50 2.57
CA HIS A 843 -16.47 -81.24 3.06
C HIS A 843 -16.33 -80.21 1.92
N SER A 844 -17.06 -79.09 1.99
CA SER A 844 -17.01 -77.95 1.05
C SER A 844 -16.17 -76.79 1.61
N LEU A 845 -15.77 -75.79 0.79
CA LEU A 845 -15.16 -74.53 1.27
C LEU A 845 -16.03 -73.85 2.31
N GLU A 846 -17.33 -74.07 2.30
CA GLU A 846 -18.25 -73.57 3.31
C GLU A 846 -17.92 -74.13 4.70
N GLU A 847 -17.65 -75.42 4.83
CA GLU A 847 -17.27 -76.01 6.12
C GLU A 847 -15.88 -75.54 6.60
N VAL A 848 -14.93 -75.38 5.67
CA VAL A 848 -13.58 -74.85 5.97
C VAL A 848 -13.64 -73.38 6.35
N PHE A 849 -14.46 -72.59 5.66
CA PHE A 849 -14.72 -71.19 5.97
C PHE A 849 -15.37 -71.05 7.35
N MET A 850 -16.34 -71.89 7.67
CA MET A 850 -16.98 -71.91 8.99
C MET A 850 -16.00 -72.32 10.11
N GLN A 851 -15.07 -73.24 9.84
CA GLN A 851 -13.97 -73.56 10.78
C GLN A 851 -12.97 -72.42 10.98
N LEU A 852 -12.61 -71.71 9.91
CA LEU A 852 -11.66 -70.59 9.96
C LEU A 852 -12.24 -69.33 10.60
N VAL A 853 -13.57 -69.17 10.56
CA VAL A 853 -14.28 -68.00 11.10
C VAL A 853 -14.81 -68.22 12.54
N GLY A 854 -15.01 -69.48 12.96
CA GLY A 854 -15.37 -69.86 14.34
C GLY A 854 -16.86 -69.73 14.70
N ASP A 855 -17.31 -70.51 15.69
CA ASP A 855 -18.72 -70.82 16.09
C ASP A 855 -19.60 -69.63 16.58
N GLU A 856 -19.21 -68.38 16.33
CA GLU A 856 -20.03 -67.18 16.61
C GLU A 856 -20.94 -66.78 15.43
N GLY A 857 -20.77 -67.38 14.25
CA GLY A 857 -21.65 -67.15 13.08
C GLY A 857 -23.07 -67.73 13.23
N ARG A 858 -23.27 -68.67 14.16
CA ARG A 858 -24.57 -69.36 14.34
C ARG A 858 -25.65 -68.48 14.98
N THR A 859 -25.26 -67.37 15.63
CA THR A 859 -26.17 -66.49 16.38
C THR A 859 -26.79 -65.36 15.56
N ASP A 860 -26.18 -64.91 14.45
CA ASP A 860 -26.70 -63.78 13.68
C ASP A 860 -27.64 -64.21 12.52
N GLU A 861 -27.48 -65.39 11.92
CA GLU A 861 -28.44 -65.89 10.92
C GLU A 861 -29.75 -66.38 11.53
N ARG A 862 -29.72 -67.04 12.71
CA ARG A 862 -30.98 -67.43 13.40
C ARG A 862 -31.78 -66.24 13.92
N LYS A 863 -31.12 -65.13 14.25
CA LYS A 863 -31.80 -63.88 14.64
C LYS A 863 -32.48 -63.21 13.44
N ALA A 864 -31.91 -63.34 12.24
CA ALA A 864 -32.47 -62.78 11.02
C ALA A 864 -33.69 -63.58 10.49
N ASP A 865 -33.73 -64.90 10.71
CA ASP A 865 -34.88 -65.73 10.31
C ASP A 865 -36.05 -65.70 11.32
N ASP A 866 -35.80 -65.58 12.63
CA ASP A 866 -36.89 -65.39 13.62
C ASP A 866 -37.57 -64.01 13.48
N GLU A 867 -36.87 -62.98 13.01
CA GLU A 867 -37.46 -61.67 12.67
C GLU A 867 -38.21 -61.65 11.32
N ARG A 868 -38.00 -62.66 10.45
CA ARG A 868 -38.73 -62.80 9.18
C ARG A 868 -40.03 -63.59 9.25
N VAL A 869 -40.26 -64.40 10.29
CA VAL A 869 -41.55 -65.08 10.50
C VAL A 869 -42.55 -64.20 11.27
N MET A 870 -42.09 -63.21 12.03
CA MET A 870 -42.94 -62.27 12.80
C MET A 870 -43.36 -60.99 12.05
N SER A 871 -43.07 -60.88 10.74
CA SER A 871 -43.40 -59.70 9.91
C SER A 871 -44.27 -60.00 8.68
N ASN A 872 -44.98 -61.13 8.68
CA ASN A 872 -46.02 -61.45 7.69
C ASN A 872 -47.33 -61.98 8.33
N GLU A 873 -47.77 -61.32 9.41
CA GLU A 873 -49.20 -61.06 9.68
C GLU A 873 -49.45 -59.55 9.66
#